data_AF-A0A5C6TZS3-F1
#
_entry.id   AF-A0A5C6TZS3-F1
#
_cell.length_a   1.000
_cell.length_b   1.000
_cell.length_c   1.000
_cell.angle_alpha   90.00
_cell.angle_beta   90.00
_cell.angle_gamma   90.00
#
_symmetry.space_group_name_H-M   'P 1'
#
loop_
_entity.id
_entity.type
_entity.pdbx_description
1 polymer ?
#
loop_
_entity_poly.entity_id
_entity_poly.type
_entity_poly.pdbx_seq_one_letter_code
_entity_poly.pdbx_strand_id
1 'polypeptide(L)'
;MTTIAVIGLGYVGLPLAVEFGKKFRTLGFDLHAEKVAAYGRHVDPTGEVSSADLKAATMLTCSTDPKVIAEADFIIVAVPTPVDDAHQPDFTPLVKSSESVGKHIKKGAIVVYESTVYPGATEEVCIPIIEKHSGLKWKEGFFVGYSPERINPGDKERTVTKITKVVSGDTPETLKKVAEVYGSVITAGVYPASSIKVAEAAKVIENTQRDLNIALMNELAVIFQRIGIDTLEVLKAAGTKWNFLPFRPGLVGGHCIGVDPYYLTHKAEKLGYNPQVILAGRRINDSMGKFVAEQTVKQMIAADMPVKDADVIVLGMTFKENCPDLRNSKVIDVVNELKSFGARVHVHDPIADSAECEHEYGIGLTPWEQLPRACAVVAAVSHKEYAAMGLKAIAEKAMPGAVFADVKSSYDPAELRSLGLRTGACEGGRRCSLEQRLLARQLPGFAGLAARQHPHFAQRRGIAQRRIAHDAAELDAGQLQRADLLARDQVCLEREHMGAVACGVRIGQLRGEFGEHAVGGQAAQRVVVGCIPGRLQREELPARLAQQCTVVVAGHRAGQDRLRQLAPREQRQEAKAGRAQLHENHGQQQQQHRQAEDRGRIRRRAALRRQQRHQRAGRPTEVDSPVIAAADALAGKATSRPSSSAGPPRFST
;
A
#
# COMPACT_ATOMS: atom_id res chain seq x y z
N MET A 1 -16.02 39.14 -3.52
CA MET A 1 -16.00 37.95 -4.41
C MET A 1 -14.78 37.14 -4.00
N THR A 2 -14.88 35.84 -3.76
CA THR A 2 -13.72 35.04 -3.30
C THR A 2 -12.67 34.94 -4.41
N THR A 3 -11.43 35.33 -4.11
CA THR A 3 -10.26 35.06 -4.95
C THR A 3 -9.57 33.79 -4.45
N ILE A 4 -9.36 32.84 -5.36
CA ILE A 4 -8.75 31.54 -5.07
C ILE A 4 -7.30 31.55 -5.59
N ALA A 5 -6.37 30.98 -4.84
CA ALA A 5 -5.04 30.61 -5.35
C ALA A 5 -4.86 29.09 -5.30
N VAL A 6 -4.12 28.54 -6.25
CA VAL A 6 -3.78 27.11 -6.30
C VAL A 6 -2.27 26.94 -6.49
N ILE A 7 -1.61 26.35 -5.49
CA ILE A 7 -0.16 26.17 -5.40
C ILE A 7 0.19 24.73 -5.77
N GLY A 8 0.95 24.57 -6.85
CA GLY A 8 1.26 23.27 -7.47
C GLY A 8 0.29 22.94 -8.60
N LEU A 9 0.64 23.32 -9.82
CA LEU A 9 -0.13 23.01 -11.03
C LEU A 9 0.36 21.66 -11.60
N GLY A 10 0.15 20.59 -10.83
CA GLY A 10 0.30 19.21 -11.28
C GLY A 10 -1.07 18.56 -11.55
N TYR A 11 -1.08 17.23 -11.70
CA TYR A 11 -2.29 16.42 -11.95
C TYR A 11 -3.41 16.61 -10.90
N VAL A 12 -3.09 17.09 -9.70
CA VAL A 12 -4.08 17.47 -8.66
C VAL A 12 -4.55 18.92 -8.83
N GLY A 13 -3.61 19.88 -8.78
CA GLY A 13 -3.95 21.30 -8.68
C GLY A 13 -4.42 21.92 -9.99
N LEU A 14 -3.97 21.45 -11.16
CA LEU A 14 -4.40 22.03 -12.44
C LEU A 14 -5.90 21.79 -12.72
N PRO A 15 -6.45 20.56 -12.60
CA PRO A 15 -7.90 20.36 -12.71
C PRO A 15 -8.72 21.23 -11.76
N LEU A 16 -8.29 21.36 -10.50
CA LEU A 16 -8.95 22.23 -9.52
C LEU A 16 -8.89 23.71 -9.92
N ALA A 17 -7.71 24.20 -10.31
CA ALA A 17 -7.52 25.58 -10.76
C ALA A 17 -8.38 25.93 -12.00
N VAL A 18 -8.59 24.96 -12.89
CA VAL A 18 -9.44 25.09 -14.08
C VAL A 18 -10.92 25.09 -13.72
N GLU A 19 -11.39 24.19 -12.86
CA GLU A 19 -12.80 24.18 -12.41
C GLU A 19 -13.15 25.42 -11.58
N PHE A 20 -12.26 25.88 -10.71
CA PHE A 20 -12.43 27.15 -10.01
C PHE A 20 -12.34 28.34 -10.98
N GLY A 21 -11.43 28.31 -11.96
CA GLY A 21 -11.28 29.33 -13.01
C GLY A 21 -12.48 29.47 -13.95
N LYS A 22 -13.43 28.53 -13.94
CA LYS A 22 -14.73 28.65 -14.63
C LYS A 22 -15.77 29.45 -13.82
N LYS A 23 -15.52 29.79 -12.55
CA LYS A 23 -16.50 30.37 -11.60
C LYS A 23 -15.98 31.46 -10.66
N PHE A 24 -14.68 31.51 -10.40
CA PHE A 24 -14.03 32.44 -9.47
C PHE A 24 -12.71 32.96 -10.06
N ARG A 25 -12.31 34.17 -9.67
CA ARG A 25 -10.96 34.69 -9.95
C ARG A 25 -9.94 33.74 -9.32
N THR A 26 -9.14 33.07 -10.15
CA THR A 26 -8.27 31.97 -9.74
C THR A 26 -6.82 32.23 -10.17
N LEU A 27 -5.89 32.08 -9.23
CA LEU A 27 -4.47 32.39 -9.37
C LEU A 27 -3.65 31.11 -9.22
N GLY A 28 -3.29 30.49 -10.34
CA GLY A 28 -2.42 29.32 -10.37
C GLY A 28 -0.96 29.71 -10.15
N PHE A 29 -0.25 29.00 -9.28
CA PHE A 29 1.17 29.20 -9.00
C PHE A 29 1.93 27.87 -9.10
N ASP A 30 2.99 27.85 -9.92
CA ASP A 30 3.92 26.73 -10.04
C ASP A 30 5.34 27.25 -10.33
N LEU A 31 6.37 26.49 -9.95
CA LEU A 31 7.76 26.86 -10.15
C LEU A 31 8.25 26.62 -11.60
N HIS A 32 7.58 25.73 -12.34
CA HIS A 32 8.01 25.34 -13.68
C HIS A 32 7.46 26.31 -14.74
N ALA A 33 8.31 27.26 -15.16
CA ALA A 33 7.96 28.27 -16.17
C ALA A 33 7.43 27.67 -17.48
N GLU A 34 7.93 26.51 -17.90
CA GLU A 34 7.49 25.82 -19.11
C GLU A 34 6.04 25.34 -19.01
N LYS A 35 5.63 24.76 -17.87
CA LYS A 35 4.24 24.38 -17.60
C LYS A 35 3.34 25.60 -17.58
N VAL A 36 3.71 26.65 -16.84
CA VAL A 36 2.96 27.91 -16.77
C VAL A 36 2.77 28.53 -18.16
N ALA A 37 3.82 28.53 -18.99
CA ALA A 37 3.75 29.01 -20.38
C ALA A 37 2.89 28.10 -21.28
N ALA A 38 2.86 26.77 -21.06
CA ALA A 38 1.98 25.85 -21.77
C ALA A 38 0.50 26.09 -21.42
N TYR A 39 0.17 26.31 -20.13
CA TYR A 39 -1.19 26.65 -19.70
C TYR A 39 -1.67 27.97 -20.31
N GLY A 40 -0.79 28.97 -20.43
CA GLY A 40 -1.08 30.22 -21.16
C GLY A 40 -1.34 30.04 -22.66
N ARG A 41 -0.91 28.90 -23.26
CA ARG A 41 -1.26 28.47 -24.62
C ARG A 41 -2.48 27.53 -24.66
N HIS A 42 -3.12 27.26 -23.53
CA HIS A 42 -4.21 26.29 -23.36
C HIS A 42 -3.79 24.85 -23.67
N VAL A 43 -2.54 24.49 -23.35
CA VAL A 43 -1.99 23.13 -23.45
C VAL A 43 -1.60 22.65 -22.06
N ASP A 44 -2.08 21.47 -21.66
CA ASP A 44 -1.62 20.76 -20.47
C ASP A 44 -0.58 19.70 -20.86
N PRO A 45 0.70 19.83 -20.45
CA PRO A 45 1.72 18.80 -20.70
C PRO A 45 1.41 17.44 -20.04
N THR A 46 0.55 17.39 -19.02
CA THR A 46 0.19 16.13 -18.33
C THR A 46 -0.99 15.39 -18.96
N GLY A 47 -1.74 16.04 -19.86
CA GLY A 47 -2.90 15.44 -20.54
C GLY A 47 -4.13 15.16 -19.68
N GLU A 48 -4.14 15.57 -18.41
CA GLU A 48 -5.27 15.41 -17.47
C GLU A 48 -6.38 16.46 -17.72
N VAL A 49 -6.03 17.63 -18.26
CA VAL A 49 -7.00 18.70 -18.61
C VAL A 49 -7.04 18.98 -20.11
N SER A 50 -8.24 19.09 -20.68
CA SER A 50 -8.39 19.39 -22.10
C SER A 50 -8.13 20.87 -22.44
N SER A 51 -7.67 21.13 -23.66
CA SER A 51 -7.55 22.49 -24.20
C SER A 51 -8.88 23.25 -24.31
N ALA A 52 -10.03 22.55 -24.26
CA ALA A 52 -11.35 23.18 -24.19
C ALA A 52 -11.67 23.64 -22.76
N ASP A 53 -11.35 22.82 -21.75
CA ASP A 53 -11.53 23.16 -20.33
C ASP A 53 -10.60 24.31 -19.90
N LEU A 54 -9.35 24.30 -20.34
CA LEU A 54 -8.41 25.42 -20.14
C LEU A 54 -8.94 26.73 -20.72
N LYS A 55 -9.58 26.71 -21.90
CA LYS A 55 -10.20 27.90 -22.53
C LYS A 55 -11.49 28.32 -21.83
N ALA A 56 -12.22 27.39 -21.23
CA ALA A 56 -13.43 27.69 -20.45
C ALA A 56 -13.12 28.31 -19.08
N ALA A 57 -11.91 28.11 -18.54
CA ALA A 57 -11.44 28.71 -17.29
C ALA A 57 -11.04 30.19 -17.46
N THR A 58 -11.96 31.02 -17.97
CA THR A 58 -11.72 32.43 -18.32
C THR A 58 -11.31 33.33 -17.15
N MET A 59 -11.47 32.87 -15.91
CA MET A 59 -11.05 33.57 -14.69
C MET A 59 -9.75 33.00 -14.08
N LEU A 60 -9.10 32.03 -14.71
CA LEU A 60 -7.79 31.49 -14.32
C LEU A 60 -6.65 32.33 -14.93
N THR A 61 -5.66 32.65 -14.11
CA THR A 61 -4.35 33.15 -14.55
C THR A 61 -3.24 32.37 -13.85
N CYS A 62 -2.15 32.07 -14.55
CA CYS A 62 -1.05 31.25 -14.03
C CYS A 62 0.25 32.07 -13.95
N SER A 63 1.04 31.87 -12.89
CA SER A 63 2.24 32.66 -12.56
C SER A 63 3.37 31.79 -11.98
N THR A 64 4.61 32.25 -12.15
CA THR A 64 5.80 31.74 -11.45
C THR A 64 6.27 32.66 -10.31
N ASP A 65 5.62 33.81 -10.09
CA ASP A 65 5.90 34.71 -8.98
C ASP A 65 4.94 34.40 -7.80
N PRO A 66 5.42 33.96 -6.62
CA PRO A 66 4.56 33.62 -5.49
C PRO A 66 3.80 34.82 -4.90
N LYS A 67 4.14 36.07 -5.27
CA LYS A 67 3.41 37.26 -4.79
C LYS A 67 1.90 37.23 -5.11
N VAL A 68 1.46 36.50 -6.14
CA VAL A 68 0.03 36.34 -6.47
C VAL A 68 -0.79 35.74 -5.32
N ILE A 69 -0.16 35.01 -4.40
CA ILE A 69 -0.80 34.44 -3.20
C ILE A 69 -1.40 35.54 -2.31
N ALA A 70 -0.81 36.75 -2.29
CA ALA A 70 -1.25 37.85 -1.43
C ALA A 70 -2.65 38.41 -1.78
N GLU A 71 -3.16 38.12 -2.96
CA GLU A 71 -4.52 38.53 -3.36
C GLU A 71 -5.61 37.56 -2.87
N ALA A 72 -5.26 36.31 -2.58
CA ALA A 72 -6.22 35.23 -2.38
C ALA A 72 -6.90 35.24 -1.00
N ASP A 73 -8.21 35.00 -0.99
CA ASP A 73 -9.01 34.72 0.22
C ASP A 73 -8.94 33.23 0.61
N PHE A 74 -8.69 32.36 -0.38
CA PHE A 74 -8.72 30.91 -0.25
C PHE A 74 -7.53 30.32 -1.03
N ILE A 75 -6.64 29.61 -0.35
CA ILE A 75 -5.35 29.16 -0.89
C ILE A 75 -5.30 27.63 -0.84
N ILE A 76 -5.23 26.98 -1.99
CA ILE A 76 -5.18 25.53 -2.12
C ILE A 76 -3.72 25.09 -2.33
N VAL A 77 -3.26 24.09 -1.58
CA VAL A 77 -1.88 23.56 -1.63
C VAL A 77 -1.88 22.11 -2.10
N ALA A 78 -1.51 21.91 -3.37
CA ALA A 78 -1.58 20.66 -4.13
C ALA A 78 -0.18 20.26 -4.67
N VAL A 79 0.80 20.22 -3.78
CA VAL A 79 2.20 19.88 -4.10
C VAL A 79 2.53 18.42 -3.80
N PRO A 80 3.52 17.82 -4.48
CA PRO A 80 3.88 16.43 -4.22
C PRO A 80 4.40 16.24 -2.79
N THR A 81 4.07 15.09 -2.23
CA THR A 81 4.66 14.52 -1.01
C THR A 81 5.22 13.15 -1.39
N PRO A 82 6.52 13.06 -1.73
CA PRO A 82 7.18 11.78 -1.98
C PRO A 82 7.60 11.08 -0.68
N VAL A 83 8.12 9.87 -0.79
CA VAL A 83 8.90 9.21 0.26
C VAL A 83 10.35 9.05 -0.20
N ASP A 84 11.28 9.01 0.75
CA ASP A 84 12.70 8.72 0.49
C ASP A 84 13.00 7.21 0.41
N ASP A 85 14.25 6.85 0.12
CA ASP A 85 14.73 5.46 0.05
C ASP A 85 14.61 4.70 1.39
N ALA A 86 14.49 5.43 2.51
CA ALA A 86 14.20 4.87 3.83
C ALA A 86 12.68 4.72 4.10
N HIS A 87 11.86 4.92 3.06
CA HIS A 87 10.40 4.94 3.09
C HIS A 87 9.82 5.95 4.08
N GLN A 88 10.50 7.07 4.29
CA GLN A 88 10.05 8.16 5.15
C GLN A 88 9.39 9.27 4.33
N PRO A 89 8.27 9.86 4.78
CA PRO A 89 7.66 11.04 4.18
C PRO A 89 8.62 12.23 4.00
N ASP A 90 8.92 12.60 2.75
CA ASP A 90 9.55 13.89 2.47
C ASP A 90 8.49 14.99 2.34
N PHE A 91 8.48 15.89 3.32
CA PHE A 91 7.63 17.07 3.33
C PHE A 91 8.35 18.32 2.80
N THR A 92 9.53 18.22 2.18
CA THR A 92 10.26 19.38 1.64
C THR A 92 9.42 20.26 0.70
N PRO A 93 8.61 19.73 -0.25
CA PRO A 93 7.74 20.58 -1.09
C PRO A 93 6.60 21.22 -0.29
N LEU A 94 6.02 20.48 0.66
CA LEU A 94 4.93 20.91 1.54
C LEU A 94 5.38 22.04 2.50
N VAL A 95 6.59 21.91 3.05
CA VAL A 95 7.28 22.90 3.89
C VAL A 95 7.55 24.17 3.09
N LYS A 96 8.20 24.07 1.92
CA LYS A 96 8.50 25.23 1.04
C LYS A 96 7.23 25.95 0.58
N SER A 97 6.15 25.22 0.35
CA SER A 97 4.84 25.79 0.02
C SER A 97 4.22 26.52 1.20
N SER A 98 4.26 25.93 2.40
CA SER A 98 3.78 26.55 3.63
C SER A 98 4.59 27.80 4.01
N GLU A 99 5.90 27.83 3.73
CA GLU A 99 6.69 29.07 3.84
C GLU A 99 6.25 30.13 2.83
N SER A 100 6.00 29.73 1.59
CA SER A 100 5.61 30.65 0.51
C SER A 100 4.22 31.24 0.73
N VAL A 101 3.30 30.45 1.31
CA VAL A 101 2.03 30.92 1.87
C VAL A 101 2.30 31.90 3.02
N GLY A 102 3.06 31.49 4.04
CA GLY A 102 3.35 32.34 5.21
C GLY A 102 3.93 33.71 4.85
N LYS A 103 4.82 33.79 3.84
CA LYS A 103 5.45 35.05 3.39
C LYS A 103 4.49 36.02 2.67
N HIS A 104 3.31 35.58 2.23
CA HIS A 104 2.40 36.37 1.40
C HIS A 104 0.94 36.37 1.88
N ILE A 105 0.54 35.48 2.79
CA ILE A 105 -0.85 35.29 3.23
C ILE A 105 -1.43 36.57 3.86
N LYS A 106 -2.62 36.98 3.39
CA LYS A 106 -3.36 38.11 3.96
C LYS A 106 -4.20 37.68 5.16
N LYS A 107 -4.44 38.60 6.10
CA LYS A 107 -5.24 38.33 7.30
C LYS A 107 -6.67 37.90 6.92
N GLY A 108 -7.15 36.82 7.52
CA GLY A 108 -8.47 36.24 7.32
C GLY A 108 -8.55 35.16 6.23
N ALA A 109 -7.46 34.90 5.50
CA ALA A 109 -7.45 33.86 4.47
C ALA A 109 -7.57 32.43 5.03
N ILE A 110 -8.14 31.54 4.22
CA ILE A 110 -8.24 30.09 4.48
C ILE A 110 -7.19 29.36 3.64
N VAL A 111 -6.39 28.49 4.24
CA VAL A 111 -5.45 27.61 3.53
C VAL A 111 -5.98 26.18 3.55
N VAL A 112 -6.16 25.55 2.38
CA VAL A 112 -6.59 24.15 2.28
C VAL A 112 -5.48 23.29 1.68
N TYR A 113 -5.14 22.21 2.37
CA TYR A 113 -4.17 21.24 1.86
C TYR A 113 -4.87 20.07 1.14
N GLU A 114 -4.36 19.75 -0.05
CA GLU A 114 -4.78 18.64 -0.93
C GLU A 114 -3.74 17.50 -0.95
N SER A 115 -2.50 17.83 -0.59
CA SER A 115 -1.34 16.93 -0.57
C SER A 115 -1.59 15.79 0.43
N THR A 116 -1.32 14.53 0.03
CA THR A 116 -1.55 13.39 0.92
C THR A 116 -0.46 13.32 2.00
N VAL A 117 -0.87 13.21 3.26
CA VAL A 117 0.00 13.31 4.43
C VAL A 117 -0.46 12.38 5.55
N TYR A 118 0.39 12.17 6.57
CA TYR A 118 -0.01 11.43 7.77
C TYR A 118 -1.02 12.22 8.63
N PRO A 119 -1.91 11.55 9.41
CA PRO A 119 -2.87 12.23 10.28
C PRO A 119 -2.19 13.11 11.33
N GLY A 120 -2.49 14.40 11.31
CA GLY A 120 -1.89 15.45 12.13
C GLY A 120 -0.83 16.30 11.42
N ALA A 121 -0.36 15.94 10.22
CA ALA A 121 0.73 16.65 9.55
C ALA A 121 0.41 18.14 9.27
N THR A 122 -0.82 18.45 8.86
CA THR A 122 -1.25 19.84 8.60
C THR A 122 -1.14 20.72 9.85
N GLU A 123 -1.50 20.17 11.02
CA GLU A 123 -1.41 20.88 12.31
C GLU A 123 0.01 20.87 12.90
N GLU A 124 0.77 19.79 12.73
CA GLU A 124 2.09 19.60 13.33
C GLU A 124 3.23 20.22 12.52
N VAL A 125 3.04 20.44 11.22
CA VAL A 125 4.08 20.92 10.29
C VAL A 125 3.66 22.21 9.61
N CYS A 126 2.54 22.22 8.90
CA CYS A 126 2.17 23.33 8.01
C CYS A 126 1.79 24.61 8.78
N ILE A 127 0.92 24.49 9.78
CA ILE A 127 0.44 25.62 10.59
C ILE A 127 1.59 26.37 11.30
N PRO A 128 2.52 25.72 12.02
CA PRO A 128 3.67 26.40 12.65
C PRO A 128 4.57 27.15 11.67
N ILE A 129 4.68 26.66 10.42
CA ILE A 129 5.46 27.34 9.37
C ILE A 129 4.74 28.61 8.90
N ILE A 130 3.42 28.56 8.70
CA ILE A 130 2.63 29.73 8.32
C ILE A 130 2.67 30.78 9.44
N GLU A 131 2.48 30.42 10.71
CA GLU A 131 2.61 31.37 11.83
C GLU A 131 3.99 32.05 11.85
N LYS A 132 5.06 31.25 11.76
CA LYS A 132 6.45 31.73 11.80
C LYS A 132 6.76 32.75 10.70
N HIS A 133 6.25 32.54 9.49
CA HIS A 133 6.61 33.37 8.33
C HIS A 133 5.63 34.51 8.05
N SER A 134 4.40 34.45 8.57
CA SER A 134 3.40 35.54 8.45
C SER A 134 3.33 36.47 9.66
N GLY A 135 3.73 35.99 10.84
CA GLY A 135 3.46 36.67 12.12
C GLY A 135 1.98 36.61 12.55
N LEU A 136 1.10 36.00 11.75
CA LEU A 136 -0.31 35.79 12.07
C LEU A 136 -0.49 34.57 12.99
N LYS A 137 -1.61 34.54 13.71
CA LYS A 137 -2.00 33.40 14.57
C LYS A 137 -3.07 32.52 13.94
N TRP A 138 -2.93 31.22 14.12
CA TRP A 138 -3.91 30.24 13.66
C TRP A 138 -5.26 30.45 14.37
N LYS A 139 -6.35 30.42 13.60
CA LYS A 139 -7.74 30.70 14.02
C LYS A 139 -8.07 32.15 14.43
N GLU A 140 -7.11 33.07 14.30
CA GLU A 140 -7.28 34.51 14.58
C GLU A 140 -6.89 35.40 13.38
N GLY A 141 -5.75 35.10 12.78
CA GLY A 141 -5.17 35.79 11.63
C GLY A 141 -5.27 35.00 10.33
N PHE A 142 -5.32 33.67 10.38
CA PHE A 142 -5.62 32.79 9.24
C PHE A 142 -6.28 31.49 9.71
N PHE A 143 -6.97 30.82 8.79
CA PHE A 143 -7.70 29.58 9.03
C PHE A 143 -7.20 28.47 8.11
N VAL A 144 -7.45 27.21 8.47
CA VAL A 144 -6.95 26.04 7.76
C VAL A 144 -8.04 24.98 7.58
N GLY A 145 -8.04 24.37 6.38
CA GLY A 145 -8.80 23.17 6.08
C GLY A 145 -7.94 22.11 5.40
N TYR A 146 -8.55 20.96 5.15
CA TYR A 146 -7.92 19.88 4.40
C TYR A 146 -8.98 19.16 3.56
N SER A 147 -8.65 18.86 2.31
CA SER A 147 -9.51 18.15 1.38
C SER A 147 -8.64 17.24 0.53
N PRO A 148 -8.59 15.92 0.79
CA PRO A 148 -7.66 15.04 0.08
C PRO A 148 -8.10 14.80 -1.35
N GLU A 149 -7.14 14.72 -2.27
CA GLU A 149 -7.42 14.31 -3.64
C GLU A 149 -7.69 12.79 -3.74
N ARG A 150 -8.66 12.40 -4.58
CA ARG A 150 -9.21 11.05 -4.71
C ARG A 150 -9.39 10.57 -6.17
N ILE A 151 -9.02 11.35 -7.19
CA ILE A 151 -8.95 10.89 -8.59
C ILE A 151 -7.99 9.70 -8.77
N ASN A 152 -8.27 8.86 -9.78
CA ASN A 152 -7.29 7.95 -10.36
C ASN A 152 -6.71 8.62 -11.62
N PRO A 153 -5.37 8.70 -11.82
CA PRO A 153 -4.79 9.23 -13.05
C PRO A 153 -5.32 8.53 -14.31
N GLY A 154 -5.68 9.34 -15.31
CA GLY A 154 -6.31 8.90 -16.56
C GLY A 154 -7.78 8.44 -16.49
N ASP A 155 -8.48 8.52 -15.34
CA ASP A 155 -9.90 8.13 -15.23
C ASP A 155 -10.85 9.24 -15.76
N LYS A 156 -11.17 9.14 -17.05
CA LYS A 156 -12.07 10.08 -17.75
C LYS A 156 -13.56 9.90 -17.37
N GLU A 157 -13.93 8.81 -16.68
CA GLU A 157 -15.29 8.64 -16.16
C GLU A 157 -15.46 9.43 -14.86
N ARG A 158 -14.54 9.23 -13.89
CA ARG A 158 -14.56 9.76 -12.53
C ARG A 158 -13.60 10.95 -12.39
N THR A 159 -13.84 11.97 -13.21
CA THR A 159 -13.17 13.27 -13.14
C THR A 159 -13.34 13.92 -11.77
N VAL A 160 -12.45 14.86 -11.39
CA VAL A 160 -12.42 15.50 -10.06
C VAL A 160 -13.80 16.01 -9.59
N THR A 161 -14.62 16.56 -10.49
CA THR A 161 -15.97 17.06 -10.20
C THR A 161 -17.00 15.97 -9.84
N LYS A 162 -16.78 14.72 -10.27
CA LYS A 162 -17.70 13.58 -10.15
C LYS A 162 -17.37 12.62 -9.00
N ILE A 163 -16.34 12.90 -8.21
CA ILE A 163 -16.02 12.14 -6.99
C ILE A 163 -16.44 12.99 -5.79
N THR A 164 -17.21 12.42 -4.86
CA THR A 164 -17.59 13.11 -3.62
C THR A 164 -16.32 13.51 -2.85
N LYS A 165 -16.09 14.81 -2.71
CA LYS A 165 -14.85 15.34 -2.14
C LYS A 165 -14.96 15.42 -0.61
N VAL A 166 -14.04 14.78 0.11
CA VAL A 166 -13.97 14.92 1.58
C VAL A 166 -13.43 16.32 1.90
N VAL A 167 -14.07 17.04 2.81
CA VAL A 167 -13.67 18.39 3.22
C VAL A 167 -13.63 18.50 4.74
N SER A 168 -12.71 19.32 5.25
CA SER A 168 -12.56 19.57 6.68
C SER A 168 -12.09 21.01 6.93
N GLY A 169 -12.37 21.53 8.12
CA GLY A 169 -11.93 22.84 8.59
C GLY A 169 -11.49 22.79 10.05
N ASP A 170 -10.71 23.79 10.46
CA ASP A 170 -10.23 23.98 11.82
C ASP A 170 -11.27 24.57 12.80
N THR A 171 -12.33 25.18 12.27
CA THR A 171 -13.55 25.59 12.97
C THR A 171 -14.80 25.20 12.14
N PRO A 172 -16.02 25.21 12.71
CA PRO A 172 -17.26 24.99 11.97
C PRO A 172 -17.47 26.00 10.82
N GLU A 173 -17.03 27.24 11.00
CA GLU A 173 -17.13 28.33 10.02
C GLU A 173 -16.17 28.08 8.85
N THR A 174 -14.92 27.72 9.15
CA THR A 174 -13.95 27.29 8.12
C THR A 174 -14.46 26.09 7.35
N LEU A 175 -14.95 25.05 8.05
CA LEU A 175 -15.53 23.85 7.43
C LEU A 175 -16.70 24.20 6.51
N LYS A 176 -17.62 25.07 6.96
CA LYS A 176 -18.73 25.56 6.13
C LYS A 176 -18.22 26.27 4.88
N LYS A 177 -17.20 27.12 4.99
CA LYS A 177 -16.66 27.86 3.84
C LYS A 177 -15.87 26.98 2.87
N VAL A 178 -15.10 26.02 3.36
CA VAL A 178 -14.44 25.00 2.54
C VAL A 178 -15.48 24.16 1.79
N ALA A 179 -16.55 23.71 2.48
CA ALA A 179 -17.65 22.97 1.87
C ALA A 179 -18.41 23.79 0.81
N GLU A 180 -18.64 25.08 1.06
CA GLU A 180 -19.24 26.00 0.08
C GLU A 180 -18.37 26.16 -1.18
N VAL A 181 -17.06 26.37 -1.01
CA VAL A 181 -16.11 26.56 -2.12
C VAL A 181 -16.00 25.29 -2.96
N TYR A 182 -15.67 24.13 -2.38
CA TYR A 182 -15.59 22.88 -3.15
C TYR A 182 -16.96 22.46 -3.70
N GLY A 183 -18.05 22.60 -2.93
CA GLY A 183 -19.40 22.28 -3.38
C GLY A 183 -19.88 23.07 -4.59
N SER A 184 -19.27 24.23 -4.88
CA SER A 184 -19.55 24.99 -6.09
C SER A 184 -19.03 24.35 -7.39
N VAL A 185 -18.05 23.43 -7.32
CA VAL A 185 -17.45 22.74 -8.48
C VAL A 185 -17.63 21.21 -8.44
N ILE A 186 -17.68 20.60 -7.26
CA ILE A 186 -17.84 19.14 -7.11
C ILE A 186 -19.32 18.75 -7.22
N THR A 187 -19.75 18.35 -8.42
CA THR A 187 -21.13 17.94 -8.73
C THR A 187 -21.57 16.68 -7.99
N ALA A 188 -20.64 15.81 -7.59
CA ALA A 188 -20.90 14.66 -6.73
C ALA A 188 -20.98 14.98 -5.22
N GLY A 189 -21.06 16.27 -4.87
CA GLY A 189 -21.20 16.76 -3.50
C GLY A 189 -19.91 16.67 -2.67
N VAL A 190 -19.99 17.18 -1.44
CA VAL A 190 -18.88 17.19 -0.48
C VAL A 190 -19.27 16.47 0.81
N TYR A 191 -18.30 15.79 1.43
CA TYR A 191 -18.48 15.12 2.72
C TYR A 191 -17.74 15.89 3.83
N PRO A 192 -18.44 16.55 4.76
CA PRO A 192 -17.82 17.28 5.87
C PRO A 192 -17.30 16.32 6.95
N ALA A 193 -15.99 16.10 6.98
CA ALA A 193 -15.29 15.37 8.03
C ALA A 193 -15.18 16.23 9.30
N SER A 194 -15.26 15.58 10.48
CA SER A 194 -15.30 16.24 11.79
C SER A 194 -14.01 16.93 12.22
N SER A 195 -12.88 16.67 11.55
CA SER A 195 -11.61 17.37 11.75
C SER A 195 -10.65 17.11 10.59
N ILE A 196 -9.62 17.95 10.47
CA ILE A 196 -8.50 17.78 9.53
C ILE A 196 -7.88 16.38 9.66
N LYS A 197 -7.57 15.93 10.89
CA LYS A 197 -6.99 14.60 11.14
C LYS A 197 -7.85 13.44 10.65
N VAL A 198 -9.18 13.58 10.66
CA VAL A 198 -10.10 12.55 10.13
C VAL A 198 -10.08 12.53 8.61
N ALA A 199 -9.98 13.70 7.95
CA ALA A 199 -9.86 13.77 6.49
C ALA A 199 -8.48 13.29 5.98
N GLU A 200 -7.39 13.62 6.68
CA GLU A 200 -6.05 13.06 6.45
C GLU A 200 -6.06 11.52 6.60
N ALA A 201 -6.63 11.02 7.71
CA ALA A 201 -6.72 9.58 7.97
C ALA A 201 -7.56 8.82 6.94
N ALA A 202 -8.70 9.37 6.52
CA ALA A 202 -9.56 8.73 5.51
C ALA A 202 -8.78 8.41 4.22
N LYS A 203 -8.02 9.37 3.70
CA LYS A 203 -7.20 9.20 2.49
C LYS A 203 -6.15 8.10 2.63
N VAL A 204 -5.39 8.10 3.73
CA VAL A 204 -4.33 7.11 3.94
C VAL A 204 -4.92 5.71 4.17
N ILE A 205 -6.10 5.61 4.81
CA ILE A 205 -6.80 4.33 5.00
C ILE A 205 -7.30 3.76 3.66
N GLU A 206 -7.82 4.58 2.74
CA GLU A 206 -8.27 4.12 1.41
C GLU A 206 -7.17 3.36 0.64
N ASN A 207 -5.96 3.91 0.62
CA ASN A 207 -4.83 3.29 -0.09
C ASN A 207 -4.14 2.18 0.73
N THR A 208 -4.07 2.31 2.06
CA THR A 208 -3.59 1.22 2.94
C THR A 208 -4.48 -0.02 2.87
N GLN A 209 -5.81 0.14 2.80
CA GLN A 209 -6.74 -0.96 2.61
C GLN A 209 -6.51 -1.65 1.25
N ARG A 210 -6.27 -0.88 0.19
CA ARG A 210 -6.00 -1.41 -1.17
C ARG A 210 -4.68 -2.19 -1.22
N ASP A 211 -3.60 -1.63 -0.67
CA ASP A 211 -2.29 -2.27 -0.55
C ASP A 211 -2.37 -3.63 0.17
N LEU A 212 -3.01 -3.65 1.35
CA LEU A 212 -3.17 -4.85 2.17
C LEU A 212 -3.99 -5.95 1.49
N ASN A 213 -5.06 -5.60 0.77
CA ASN A 213 -5.86 -6.60 0.06
C ASN A 213 -5.10 -7.18 -1.14
N ILE A 214 -4.32 -6.37 -1.88
CA ILE A 214 -3.47 -6.89 -2.96
C ILE A 214 -2.33 -7.76 -2.38
N ALA A 215 -1.76 -7.38 -1.24
CA ALA A 215 -0.76 -8.19 -0.53
C ALA A 215 -1.31 -9.57 -0.13
N LEU A 216 -2.56 -9.63 0.36
CA LEU A 216 -3.22 -10.92 0.64
C LEU A 216 -3.38 -11.76 -0.64
N MET A 217 -3.76 -11.15 -1.77
CA MET A 217 -3.86 -11.90 -3.04
C MET A 217 -2.49 -12.38 -3.54
N ASN A 218 -1.44 -11.59 -3.34
CA ASN A 218 -0.06 -11.93 -3.67
C ASN A 218 0.47 -13.08 -2.80
N GLU A 219 0.26 -13.05 -1.48
CA GLU A 219 0.63 -14.15 -0.58
C GLU A 219 -0.16 -15.44 -0.92
N LEU A 220 -1.47 -15.32 -1.19
CA LEU A 220 -2.28 -16.44 -1.66
C LEU A 220 -1.77 -17.02 -2.99
N ALA A 221 -1.35 -16.19 -3.95
CA ALA A 221 -0.76 -16.67 -5.20
C ALA A 221 0.54 -17.49 -4.96
N VAL A 222 1.41 -17.03 -4.06
CA VAL A 222 2.62 -17.76 -3.65
C VAL A 222 2.29 -19.08 -2.96
N ILE A 223 1.23 -19.13 -2.13
CA ILE A 223 0.76 -20.35 -1.46
C ILE A 223 0.16 -21.33 -2.48
N PHE A 224 -0.74 -20.86 -3.35
CA PHE A 224 -1.44 -21.67 -4.35
C PHE A 224 -0.46 -22.27 -5.37
N GLN A 225 0.56 -21.53 -5.79
CA GLN A 225 1.64 -22.07 -6.62
C GLN A 225 2.38 -23.24 -5.95
N ARG A 226 2.64 -23.15 -4.63
CA ARG A 226 3.35 -24.20 -3.86
C ARG A 226 2.53 -25.48 -3.67
N ILE A 227 1.20 -25.38 -3.62
CA ILE A 227 0.30 -26.55 -3.53
C ILE A 227 -0.23 -27.02 -4.88
N GLY A 228 0.09 -26.31 -5.97
CA GLY A 228 -0.20 -26.72 -7.35
C GLY A 228 -1.63 -26.46 -7.82
N ILE A 229 -2.26 -25.35 -7.38
CA ILE A 229 -3.61 -24.94 -7.83
C ILE A 229 -3.57 -23.55 -8.49
N ASP A 230 -4.46 -23.32 -9.46
CA ASP A 230 -4.54 -22.04 -10.17
C ASP A 230 -5.20 -20.96 -9.29
N THR A 231 -4.53 -19.82 -9.17
CA THR A 231 -5.01 -18.67 -8.39
C THR A 231 -6.27 -18.04 -9.01
N LEU A 232 -6.37 -17.97 -10.34
CA LEU A 232 -7.58 -17.47 -11.00
C LEU A 232 -8.76 -18.41 -10.78
N GLU A 233 -8.57 -19.74 -10.76
CA GLU A 233 -9.68 -20.66 -10.47
C GLU A 233 -10.21 -20.48 -9.05
N VAL A 234 -9.32 -20.35 -8.05
CA VAL A 234 -9.72 -20.08 -6.67
C VAL A 234 -10.42 -18.72 -6.54
N LEU A 235 -9.90 -17.67 -7.19
CA LEU A 235 -10.52 -16.33 -7.15
C LEU A 235 -11.88 -16.28 -7.88
N LYS A 236 -12.04 -17.01 -9.00
CA LYS A 236 -13.33 -17.18 -9.69
C LYS A 236 -14.34 -17.90 -8.79
N ALA A 237 -13.91 -18.98 -8.13
CA ALA A 237 -14.77 -19.74 -7.20
C ALA A 237 -15.17 -18.91 -5.97
N ALA A 238 -14.23 -18.21 -5.34
CA ALA A 238 -14.50 -17.33 -4.20
C ALA A 238 -15.39 -16.14 -4.57
N GLY A 239 -15.20 -15.58 -5.77
CA GLY A 239 -16.00 -14.48 -6.33
C GLY A 239 -17.47 -14.81 -6.59
N THR A 240 -17.89 -16.07 -6.50
CA THR A 240 -19.33 -16.43 -6.51
C THR A 240 -20.08 -15.93 -5.27
N LYS A 241 -19.36 -15.60 -4.18
CA LYS A 241 -19.94 -15.11 -2.93
C LYS A 241 -20.12 -13.59 -2.97
N TRP A 242 -21.36 -13.13 -2.78
CA TRP A 242 -21.79 -11.73 -2.88
C TRP A 242 -20.96 -10.68 -2.08
N ASN A 243 -20.24 -11.09 -1.02
CA ASN A 243 -19.36 -10.20 -0.25
C ASN A 243 -17.86 -10.50 -0.38
N PHE A 244 -17.45 -11.24 -1.42
CA PHE A 244 -16.04 -11.37 -1.79
C PHE A 244 -15.63 -10.16 -2.65
N LEU A 245 -14.66 -9.38 -2.17
CA LEU A 245 -14.13 -8.24 -2.92
C LEU A 245 -13.07 -8.75 -3.93
N PRO A 246 -13.26 -8.55 -5.25
CA PRO A 246 -12.48 -9.23 -6.29
C PRO A 246 -11.11 -8.57 -6.56
N PHE A 247 -10.27 -8.49 -5.53
CA PHE A 247 -8.87 -8.15 -5.69
C PHE A 247 -8.13 -9.25 -6.48
N ARG A 248 -6.98 -8.89 -7.06
CA ARG A 248 -6.10 -9.81 -7.81
C ARG A 248 -4.64 -9.63 -7.37
N PRO A 249 -3.78 -10.65 -7.53
CA PRO A 249 -2.34 -10.50 -7.39
C PRO A 249 -1.78 -9.58 -8.48
N GLY A 250 -0.57 -9.08 -8.27
CA GLY A 250 0.16 -8.22 -9.20
C GLY A 250 1.23 -7.36 -8.54
N LEU A 251 2.00 -6.68 -9.37
CA LEU A 251 3.03 -5.71 -8.96
C LEU A 251 2.37 -4.41 -8.48
N VAL A 252 2.78 -3.89 -7.32
CA VAL A 252 2.15 -2.73 -6.65
C VAL A 252 3.05 -1.50 -6.70
N GLY A 253 3.01 -0.81 -7.84
CA GLY A 253 3.75 0.42 -8.10
C GLY A 253 2.93 1.71 -7.97
N GLY A 254 3.49 2.79 -8.51
CA GLY A 254 2.88 4.12 -8.58
C GLY A 254 2.94 4.93 -7.28
N HIS A 255 2.44 6.16 -7.34
CA HIS A 255 2.57 7.18 -6.29
C HIS A 255 1.73 6.99 -5.03
N CYS A 256 0.69 6.15 -5.09
CA CYS A 256 -0.32 6.09 -4.03
C CYS A 256 -0.27 4.76 -3.26
N ILE A 257 -0.56 3.63 -3.92
CA ILE A 257 -0.66 2.32 -3.25
C ILE A 257 0.72 1.85 -2.77
N GLY A 258 1.76 2.10 -3.58
CA GLY A 258 3.15 1.78 -3.25
C GLY A 258 3.79 2.66 -2.15
N VAL A 259 3.11 3.71 -1.68
CA VAL A 259 3.72 4.83 -0.92
C VAL A 259 2.90 5.23 0.30
N ASP A 260 1.60 5.46 0.15
CA ASP A 260 0.73 5.98 1.22
C ASP A 260 0.76 5.17 2.54
N PRO A 261 0.88 3.82 2.53
CA PRO A 261 0.95 3.05 3.78
C PRO A 261 2.14 3.45 4.69
N TYR A 262 3.19 4.06 4.12
CA TYR A 262 4.32 4.57 4.90
C TYR A 262 4.01 5.85 5.69
N TYR A 263 3.02 6.68 5.29
CA TYR A 263 2.57 7.82 6.10
C TYR A 263 2.05 7.37 7.47
N LEU A 264 1.17 6.38 7.48
CA LEU A 264 0.59 5.85 8.72
C LEU A 264 1.65 5.08 9.53
N THR A 265 2.57 4.39 8.86
CA THR A 265 3.72 3.72 9.49
C THR A 265 4.63 4.70 10.21
N HIS A 266 5.13 5.72 9.51
CA HIS A 266 5.99 6.77 10.06
C HIS A 266 5.34 7.49 11.26
N LYS A 267 4.03 7.77 11.19
CA LYS A 267 3.28 8.39 12.29
C LYS A 267 3.10 7.45 13.49
N ALA A 268 2.87 6.16 13.25
CA ALA A 268 2.83 5.14 14.29
C ALA A 268 4.19 5.00 15.00
N GLU A 269 5.28 4.93 14.24
CA GLU A 269 6.64 4.74 14.77
C GLU A 269 7.11 5.97 15.57
N LYS A 270 6.79 7.18 15.11
CA LYS A 270 6.95 8.44 15.89
C LYS A 270 6.22 8.41 17.24
N LEU A 271 5.14 7.64 17.37
CA LEU A 271 4.38 7.45 18.61
C LEU A 271 4.82 6.19 19.40
N GLY A 272 5.84 5.46 18.92
CA GLY A 272 6.37 4.26 19.56
C GLY A 272 5.61 2.96 19.26
N TYR A 273 4.73 2.95 18.25
CA TYR A 273 3.99 1.76 17.79
C TYR A 273 4.54 1.26 16.45
N ASN A 274 4.83 -0.03 16.35
CA ASN A 274 5.33 -0.67 15.11
C ASN A 274 4.19 -1.47 14.44
N PRO A 275 3.61 -0.99 13.32
CA PRO A 275 2.41 -1.58 12.72
C PRO A 275 2.71 -2.85 11.90
N GLN A 276 2.58 -4.00 12.56
CA GLN A 276 2.94 -5.31 11.99
C GLN A 276 2.22 -5.64 10.68
N VAL A 277 0.93 -5.32 10.58
CA VAL A 277 0.08 -5.68 9.43
C VAL A 277 0.47 -4.89 8.18
N ILE A 278 0.61 -3.56 8.30
CA ILE A 278 0.98 -2.67 7.19
C ILE A 278 2.35 -3.05 6.64
N LEU A 279 3.34 -3.21 7.53
CA LEU A 279 4.69 -3.60 7.15
C LEU A 279 4.77 -5.04 6.60
N ALA A 280 3.85 -5.94 6.97
CA ALA A 280 3.74 -7.25 6.32
C ALA A 280 3.22 -7.14 4.89
N GLY A 281 2.17 -6.34 4.65
CA GLY A 281 1.63 -6.10 3.32
C GLY A 281 2.66 -5.54 2.34
N ARG A 282 3.38 -4.50 2.76
CA ARG A 282 4.50 -3.92 2.01
C ARG A 282 5.57 -4.97 1.66
N ARG A 283 6.10 -5.70 2.66
CA ARG A 283 7.11 -6.75 2.43
C ARG A 283 6.66 -7.82 1.42
N ILE A 284 5.37 -8.18 1.40
CA ILE A 284 4.82 -9.12 0.42
C ILE A 284 4.80 -8.46 -0.97
N ASN A 285 4.20 -7.28 -1.10
CA ASN A 285 4.06 -6.56 -2.37
C ASN A 285 5.42 -6.22 -3.02
N ASP A 286 6.39 -5.73 -2.23
CA ASP A 286 7.74 -5.41 -2.71
C ASP A 286 8.56 -6.67 -3.07
N SER A 287 8.18 -7.86 -2.58
CA SER A 287 8.84 -9.12 -2.96
C SER A 287 8.37 -9.69 -4.31
N MET A 288 7.26 -9.19 -4.87
CA MET A 288 6.62 -9.81 -6.03
C MET A 288 7.41 -9.69 -7.34
N GLY A 289 8.17 -8.61 -7.55
CA GLY A 289 9.02 -8.47 -8.74
C GLY A 289 10.09 -9.57 -8.82
N LYS A 290 10.81 -9.75 -7.71
CA LYS A 290 11.76 -10.85 -7.51
C LYS A 290 11.09 -12.22 -7.66
N PHE A 291 9.90 -12.42 -7.07
CA PHE A 291 9.16 -13.68 -7.21
C PHE A 291 8.85 -14.00 -8.67
N VAL A 292 8.33 -13.05 -9.46
CA VAL A 292 8.03 -13.25 -10.89
C VAL A 292 9.28 -13.64 -11.68
N ALA A 293 10.40 -12.95 -11.46
CA ALA A 293 11.68 -13.27 -12.10
C ALA A 293 12.20 -14.66 -11.71
N GLU A 294 12.25 -14.98 -10.41
CA GLU A 294 12.64 -16.30 -9.90
C GLU A 294 11.78 -17.43 -10.48
N GLN A 295 10.45 -17.24 -10.58
CA GLN A 295 9.57 -18.26 -11.14
C GLN A 295 9.76 -18.41 -12.65
N THR A 296 9.98 -17.32 -13.37
CA THR A 296 10.31 -17.35 -14.80
C THR A 296 11.59 -18.17 -15.03
N VAL A 297 12.65 -17.91 -14.27
CA VAL A 297 13.92 -18.66 -14.32
C VAL A 297 13.74 -20.14 -13.97
N LYS A 298 12.96 -20.48 -12.94
CA LYS A 298 12.66 -21.88 -12.58
C LYS A 298 11.92 -22.61 -13.71
N GLN A 299 10.98 -21.93 -14.39
CA GLN A 299 10.29 -22.49 -15.55
C GLN A 299 11.20 -22.60 -16.77
N MET A 300 12.17 -21.69 -16.98
CA MET A 300 13.14 -21.78 -18.07
C MET A 300 14.04 -23.02 -17.90
N ILE A 301 14.52 -23.25 -16.68
CA ILE A 301 15.29 -24.46 -16.34
C ILE A 301 14.45 -25.72 -16.54
N ALA A 302 13.17 -25.72 -16.12
CA ALA A 302 12.23 -26.81 -16.38
C ALA A 302 11.80 -26.93 -17.86
N ALA A 303 12.15 -25.95 -18.69
CA ALA A 303 11.94 -25.91 -20.13
C ALA A 303 13.14 -26.39 -20.96
N ASP A 304 14.25 -26.76 -20.31
CA ASP A 304 15.55 -27.00 -20.92
C ASP A 304 16.09 -25.76 -21.69
N MET A 305 15.62 -24.56 -21.30
CA MET A 305 16.05 -23.28 -21.86
C MET A 305 17.27 -22.72 -21.12
N PRO A 306 18.22 -22.08 -21.81
CA PRO A 306 19.30 -21.33 -21.16
C PRO A 306 18.74 -20.14 -20.39
N VAL A 307 19.44 -19.75 -19.31
CA VAL A 307 19.10 -18.58 -18.47
C VAL A 307 20.19 -17.52 -18.58
N LYS A 308 21.43 -17.87 -18.21
CA LYS A 308 22.58 -17.02 -18.44
C LYS A 308 22.80 -16.84 -19.94
N ASP A 309 23.08 -15.62 -20.37
CA ASP A 309 23.31 -15.25 -21.77
C ASP A 309 22.15 -15.60 -22.72
N ALA A 310 20.93 -15.74 -22.17
CA ALA A 310 19.70 -15.95 -22.92
C ALA A 310 18.90 -14.64 -23.02
N ASP A 311 18.22 -14.42 -24.14
CA ASP A 311 17.33 -13.26 -24.31
C ASP A 311 15.98 -13.50 -23.65
N VAL A 312 15.51 -12.53 -22.86
CA VAL A 312 14.22 -12.52 -22.19
C VAL A 312 13.52 -11.20 -22.50
N ILE A 313 12.26 -11.25 -22.92
CA ILE A 313 11.45 -10.06 -23.21
C ILE A 313 10.55 -9.75 -22.02
N VAL A 314 10.49 -8.49 -21.61
CA VAL A 314 9.51 -7.96 -20.66
C VAL A 314 8.59 -7.00 -21.39
N LEU A 315 7.29 -7.29 -21.36
CA LEU A 315 6.24 -6.53 -22.03
C LEU A 315 5.48 -5.66 -21.03
N GLY A 316 5.54 -4.36 -21.26
CA GLY A 316 5.08 -3.31 -20.37
C GLY A 316 6.15 -2.92 -19.35
N MET A 317 6.25 -1.64 -19.05
CA MET A 317 7.18 -1.05 -18.08
C MET A 317 6.50 -0.04 -17.15
N THR A 318 5.36 0.54 -17.53
CA THR A 318 4.61 1.48 -16.68
C THR A 318 4.06 0.82 -15.41
N PHE A 319 3.65 1.62 -14.41
CA PHE A 319 3.10 1.05 -13.18
C PHE A 319 1.68 0.47 -13.36
N LYS A 320 0.98 0.82 -14.45
CA LYS A 320 -0.44 0.56 -14.69
C LYS A 320 -0.77 0.51 -16.18
N GLU A 321 -1.63 -0.42 -16.56
CA GLU A 321 -2.13 -0.62 -17.92
C GLU A 321 -2.77 0.65 -18.50
N ASN A 322 -2.44 0.96 -19.77
CA ASN A 322 -3.06 2.04 -20.55
C ASN A 322 -2.80 3.46 -20.01
N CYS A 323 -1.65 3.67 -19.37
CA CYS A 323 -1.17 4.96 -18.85
C CYS A 323 0.36 5.02 -19.08
N PRO A 324 0.95 6.14 -19.54
CA PRO A 324 2.39 6.26 -19.79
C PRO A 324 3.24 6.29 -18.50
N ASP A 325 2.62 6.41 -17.33
CA ASP A 325 3.30 6.71 -16.06
C ASP A 325 4.26 5.60 -15.61
N LEU A 326 5.56 5.87 -15.72
CA LEU A 326 6.66 4.98 -15.34
C LEU A 326 6.94 4.98 -13.83
N ARG A 327 6.53 6.03 -13.11
CA ARG A 327 7.10 6.42 -11.82
C ARG A 327 6.74 5.42 -10.70
N ASN A 328 7.76 4.95 -9.98
CA ASN A 328 7.64 3.82 -9.03
C ASN A 328 6.96 2.58 -9.65
N SER A 329 7.22 2.30 -10.93
CA SER A 329 6.93 0.98 -11.50
C SER A 329 7.71 -0.09 -10.74
N LYS A 330 7.07 -1.23 -10.48
CA LYS A 330 7.69 -2.44 -9.88
C LYS A 330 8.04 -3.49 -10.94
N VAL A 331 7.96 -3.14 -12.23
CA VAL A 331 8.48 -3.97 -13.32
C VAL A 331 10.01 -3.96 -13.33
N ILE A 332 10.63 -2.84 -12.93
CA ILE A 332 12.09 -2.72 -12.78
C ILE A 332 12.70 -3.82 -11.88
N ASP A 333 11.97 -4.24 -10.84
CA ASP A 333 12.41 -5.30 -9.92
C ASP A 333 12.45 -6.67 -10.60
N VAL A 334 11.53 -6.93 -11.54
CA VAL A 334 11.54 -8.13 -12.40
C VAL A 334 12.73 -8.08 -13.35
N VAL A 335 12.96 -6.93 -13.99
CA VAL A 335 14.04 -6.72 -14.97
C VAL A 335 15.41 -6.86 -14.30
N ASN A 336 15.60 -6.25 -13.13
CA ASN A 336 16.87 -6.29 -12.40
C ASN A 336 17.17 -7.67 -11.82
N GLU A 337 16.17 -8.41 -11.36
CA GLU A 337 16.38 -9.79 -10.91
C GLU A 337 16.65 -10.74 -12.09
N LEU A 338 15.97 -10.59 -13.24
CA LEU A 338 16.32 -11.35 -14.45
C LEU A 338 17.75 -11.05 -14.92
N LYS A 339 18.19 -9.78 -14.87
CA LYS A 339 19.60 -9.38 -15.09
C LYS A 339 20.55 -9.99 -14.05
N SER A 340 20.13 -10.16 -12.79
CA SER A 340 20.96 -10.76 -11.72
C SER A 340 21.26 -12.26 -11.97
N PHE A 341 20.34 -12.98 -12.62
CA PHE A 341 20.57 -14.34 -13.15
C PHE A 341 21.41 -14.37 -14.46
N GLY A 342 21.81 -13.22 -15.00
CA GLY A 342 22.64 -13.10 -16.20
C GLY A 342 21.88 -13.20 -17.52
N ALA A 343 20.57 -12.97 -17.54
CA ALA A 343 19.79 -12.90 -18.78
C ALA A 343 19.95 -11.54 -19.48
N ARG A 344 19.89 -11.53 -20.82
CA ARG A 344 19.75 -10.31 -21.62
C ARG A 344 18.28 -9.90 -21.64
N VAL A 345 17.92 -8.94 -20.80
CA VAL A 345 16.53 -8.47 -20.69
C VAL A 345 16.27 -7.33 -21.65
N HIS A 346 15.32 -7.53 -22.56
CA HIS A 346 14.80 -6.55 -23.50
C HIS A 346 13.44 -6.07 -22.99
N VAL A 347 13.32 -4.78 -22.68
CA VAL A 347 12.05 -4.19 -22.21
C VAL A 347 11.38 -3.49 -23.38
N HIS A 348 10.08 -3.71 -23.56
CA HIS A 348 9.27 -3.00 -24.54
C HIS A 348 7.98 -2.51 -23.87
N ASP A 349 7.55 -1.31 -24.22
CA ASP A 349 6.27 -0.72 -23.82
C ASP A 349 5.74 0.12 -25.01
N PRO A 350 4.44 0.06 -25.35
CA PRO A 350 3.88 0.79 -26.49
C PRO A 350 3.34 2.19 -26.13
N ILE A 351 3.40 2.60 -24.86
CA ILE A 351 2.85 3.88 -24.37
C ILE A 351 3.91 4.74 -23.64
N ALA A 352 4.82 4.11 -22.89
CA ALA A 352 5.88 4.83 -22.16
C ALA A 352 6.90 5.50 -23.09
N ASP A 353 7.45 6.63 -22.66
CA ASP A 353 8.58 7.26 -23.36
C ASP A 353 9.91 6.56 -23.00
N SER A 354 10.75 6.38 -24.01
CA SER A 354 12.02 5.65 -23.87
C SER A 354 13.13 6.48 -23.20
N ALA A 355 13.09 7.81 -23.35
CA ALA A 355 14.04 8.70 -22.68
C ALA A 355 13.64 8.96 -21.21
N GLU A 356 12.34 9.02 -20.90
CA GLU A 356 11.84 8.98 -19.51
C GLU A 356 12.25 7.67 -18.82
N CYS A 357 12.11 6.52 -19.51
CA CYS A 357 12.51 5.23 -18.96
C CYS A 357 14.03 5.07 -18.76
N GLU A 358 14.86 5.61 -19.66
CA GLU A 358 16.31 5.69 -19.47
C GLU A 358 16.67 6.65 -18.31
N HIS A 359 15.94 7.77 -18.15
CA HIS A 359 16.19 8.72 -17.06
C HIS A 359 15.84 8.17 -15.67
N GLU A 360 14.66 7.56 -15.52
CA GLU A 360 14.17 7.04 -14.23
C GLU A 360 14.85 5.72 -13.84
N TYR A 361 15.24 4.89 -14.82
CA TYR A 361 15.65 3.50 -14.56
C TYR A 361 16.98 3.05 -15.21
N GLY A 362 17.60 3.83 -16.10
CA GLY A 362 18.77 3.39 -16.86
C GLY A 362 18.47 2.23 -17.81
N ILE A 363 17.25 2.20 -18.39
CA ILE A 363 16.80 1.18 -19.33
C ILE A 363 15.97 1.81 -20.46
N GLY A 364 16.58 1.98 -21.63
CA GLY A 364 15.88 2.29 -22.87
C GLY A 364 14.94 1.18 -23.32
N LEU A 365 13.79 1.57 -23.86
CA LEU A 365 12.78 0.68 -24.42
C LEU A 365 13.18 0.22 -25.83
N THR A 366 13.13 -1.09 -26.06
CA THR A 366 13.40 -1.72 -27.36
C THR A 366 12.14 -1.64 -28.24
N PRO A 367 12.22 -1.11 -29.48
CA PRO A 367 11.09 -1.12 -30.42
C PRO A 367 10.63 -2.55 -30.75
N TRP A 368 9.33 -2.75 -30.98
CA TRP A 368 8.74 -4.07 -31.23
C TRP A 368 9.47 -4.82 -32.36
N GLU A 369 9.73 -4.16 -33.48
CA GLU A 369 10.48 -4.68 -34.65
C GLU A 369 11.89 -5.17 -34.30
N GLN A 370 12.54 -4.56 -33.30
CA GLN A 370 13.91 -4.85 -32.89
C GLN A 370 14.00 -5.95 -31.81
N LEU A 371 12.88 -6.34 -31.19
CA LEU A 371 12.86 -7.43 -30.21
C LEU A 371 13.33 -8.76 -30.85
N PRO A 372 14.28 -9.49 -30.22
CA PRO A 372 14.75 -10.78 -30.72
C PRO A 372 13.71 -11.90 -30.52
N ARG A 373 14.08 -13.15 -30.80
CA ARG A 373 13.30 -14.31 -30.34
C ARG A 373 13.84 -14.78 -28.99
N ALA A 374 13.00 -14.74 -27.95
CA ALA A 374 13.41 -14.92 -26.57
C ALA A 374 13.15 -16.32 -26.01
N CYS A 375 13.97 -16.74 -25.04
CA CYS A 375 13.79 -17.98 -24.28
C CYS A 375 12.69 -17.87 -23.20
N ALA A 376 12.32 -16.64 -22.83
CA ALA A 376 11.12 -16.34 -22.06
C ALA A 376 10.50 -14.98 -22.45
N VAL A 377 9.19 -14.87 -22.30
CA VAL A 377 8.43 -13.61 -22.39
C VAL A 377 7.68 -13.42 -21.07
N VAL A 378 7.85 -12.26 -20.44
CA VAL A 378 7.13 -11.85 -19.23
C VAL A 378 6.15 -10.74 -19.61
N ALA A 379 4.85 -11.06 -19.61
CA ALA A 379 3.80 -10.05 -19.72
C ALA A 379 3.59 -9.40 -18.34
N ALA A 380 4.25 -8.27 -18.12
CA ALA A 380 4.22 -7.54 -16.85
C ALA A 380 3.05 -6.57 -16.75
N VAL A 381 2.70 -5.91 -17.88
CA VAL A 381 1.58 -4.95 -17.96
C VAL A 381 0.71 -5.23 -19.18
N SER A 382 -0.60 -5.36 -18.97
CA SER A 382 -1.58 -5.74 -20.01
C SER A 382 -2.17 -4.54 -20.75
N HIS A 383 -1.36 -3.88 -21.57
CA HIS A 383 -1.78 -2.78 -22.44
C HIS A 383 -2.77 -3.27 -23.52
N LYS A 384 -3.74 -2.43 -23.90
CA LYS A 384 -4.72 -2.73 -24.98
C LYS A 384 -4.04 -2.97 -26.32
N GLU A 385 -2.91 -2.32 -26.53
CA GLU A 385 -2.05 -2.43 -27.69
C GLU A 385 -1.56 -3.88 -27.87
N TYR A 386 -1.14 -4.56 -26.79
CA TYR A 386 -0.79 -5.99 -26.84
C TYR A 386 -1.98 -6.90 -27.10
N ALA A 387 -3.15 -6.59 -26.52
CA ALA A 387 -4.38 -7.32 -26.81
C ALA A 387 -4.81 -7.16 -28.29
N ALA A 388 -4.54 -5.99 -28.89
CA ALA A 388 -4.83 -5.71 -30.30
C ALA A 388 -3.83 -6.35 -31.28
N MET A 389 -2.56 -6.53 -30.90
CA MET A 389 -1.58 -7.33 -31.67
C MET A 389 -1.99 -8.81 -31.76
N GLY A 390 -2.68 -9.31 -30.73
CA GLY A 390 -3.10 -10.71 -30.63
C GLY A 390 -1.96 -11.65 -30.22
N LEU A 391 -2.31 -12.75 -29.56
CA LEU A 391 -1.32 -13.61 -28.91
C LEU A 391 -0.34 -14.27 -29.90
N LYS A 392 -0.76 -14.54 -31.14
CA LYS A 392 0.09 -15.09 -32.20
C LYS A 392 1.32 -14.20 -32.49
N ALA A 393 1.15 -12.89 -32.61
CA ALA A 393 2.25 -11.96 -32.88
C ALA A 393 3.24 -11.91 -31.70
N ILE A 394 2.73 -12.02 -30.47
CA ILE A 394 3.55 -12.12 -29.25
C ILE A 394 4.33 -13.45 -29.21
N ALA A 395 3.70 -14.57 -29.60
CA ALA A 395 4.34 -15.88 -29.65
C ALA A 395 5.42 -15.98 -30.74
N GLU A 396 5.33 -15.21 -31.83
CA GLU A 396 6.38 -15.15 -32.87
C GLU A 396 7.71 -14.55 -32.33
N LYS A 397 7.64 -13.67 -31.30
CA LYS A 397 8.80 -13.16 -30.55
C LYS A 397 9.37 -14.14 -29.51
N ALA A 398 8.79 -15.33 -29.36
CA ALA A 398 9.29 -16.37 -28.47
C ALA A 398 9.96 -17.52 -29.25
N MET A 399 10.90 -18.22 -28.61
CA MET A 399 11.48 -19.47 -29.12
C MET A 399 10.51 -20.65 -28.94
N PRO A 400 10.59 -21.73 -29.74
CA PRO A 400 9.73 -22.89 -29.58
C PRO A 400 9.90 -23.53 -28.19
N GLY A 401 8.81 -23.69 -27.43
CA GLY A 401 8.87 -24.20 -26.05
C GLY A 401 9.31 -23.18 -24.99
N ALA A 402 9.50 -21.91 -25.35
CA ALA A 402 9.85 -20.84 -24.42
C ALA A 402 8.80 -20.62 -23.33
N VAL A 403 9.22 -20.01 -22.22
CA VAL A 403 8.33 -19.70 -21.09
C VAL A 403 7.50 -18.46 -21.38
N PHE A 404 6.21 -18.52 -21.07
CA PHE A 404 5.35 -17.34 -20.98
C PHE A 404 4.89 -17.14 -19.53
N ALA A 405 5.32 -16.02 -18.94
CA ALA A 405 4.96 -15.63 -17.58
C ALA A 405 3.98 -14.44 -17.62
N ASP A 406 2.73 -14.69 -17.26
CA ASP A 406 1.65 -13.69 -17.28
C ASP A 406 1.36 -13.18 -15.86
N VAL A 407 1.82 -11.95 -15.58
CA VAL A 407 1.75 -11.33 -14.24
C VAL A 407 0.32 -10.90 -13.88
N LYS A 408 -0.52 -10.62 -14.88
CA LYS A 408 -1.91 -10.13 -14.68
C LYS A 408 -2.96 -11.20 -14.98
N SER A 409 -2.55 -12.34 -15.51
CA SER A 409 -3.40 -13.46 -15.95
C SER A 409 -4.48 -12.98 -16.94
N SER A 410 -3.99 -12.35 -18.02
CA SER A 410 -4.75 -11.70 -19.08
C SER A 410 -4.85 -12.51 -20.38
N TYR A 411 -3.95 -13.48 -20.59
CA TYR A 411 -3.92 -14.35 -21.78
C TYR A 411 -4.46 -15.75 -21.46
N ASP A 412 -5.09 -16.43 -22.43
CA ASP A 412 -5.58 -17.80 -22.22
C ASP A 412 -4.41 -18.81 -22.18
N PRO A 413 -4.21 -19.54 -21.06
CA PRO A 413 -3.18 -20.58 -21.00
C PRO A 413 -3.34 -21.69 -22.05
N ALA A 414 -4.57 -21.95 -22.54
CA ALA A 414 -4.82 -22.93 -23.59
C ALA A 414 -4.31 -22.46 -24.97
N GLU A 415 -4.51 -21.18 -25.30
CA GLU A 415 -4.02 -20.56 -26.54
C GLU A 415 -2.48 -20.42 -26.52
N LEU A 416 -1.91 -20.01 -25.38
CA LEU A 416 -0.45 -20.00 -25.17
C LEU A 416 0.17 -21.38 -25.45
N ARG A 417 -0.48 -22.46 -25.00
CA ARG A 417 0.00 -23.84 -25.24
C ARG A 417 -0.22 -24.32 -26.68
N SER A 418 -1.28 -23.91 -27.37
CA SER A 418 -1.48 -24.28 -28.78
C SER A 418 -0.47 -23.59 -29.72
N LEU A 419 0.01 -22.40 -29.33
CA LEU A 419 1.11 -21.69 -29.96
C LEU A 419 2.52 -22.23 -29.55
N GLY A 420 2.58 -23.29 -28.75
CA GLY A 420 3.83 -23.96 -28.40
C GLY A 420 4.63 -23.32 -27.26
N LEU A 421 4.02 -22.47 -26.44
CA LEU A 421 4.65 -21.83 -25.28
C LEU A 421 4.35 -22.58 -23.98
N ARG A 422 5.29 -22.53 -23.02
CA ARG A 422 5.13 -23.13 -21.69
C ARG A 422 4.59 -22.08 -20.70
N THR A 423 3.35 -22.29 -20.26
CA THR A 423 2.66 -21.43 -19.30
C THR A 423 3.05 -21.76 -17.86
N GLY A 424 3.33 -20.75 -17.03
CA GLY A 424 3.86 -20.87 -15.66
C GLY A 424 2.97 -21.51 -14.57
N ALA A 425 2.07 -22.43 -14.91
CA ALA A 425 1.41 -23.32 -13.95
C ALA A 425 2.14 -24.66 -13.90
N CYS A 426 2.73 -25.01 -12.76
CA CYS A 426 3.29 -26.35 -12.55
C CYS A 426 2.17 -27.40 -12.68
N GLU A 427 2.33 -28.44 -13.52
CA GLU A 427 1.34 -29.51 -13.64
C GLU A 427 1.22 -30.33 -12.32
N GLY A 428 0.38 -29.86 -11.40
CA GLY A 428 -0.07 -30.52 -10.18
C GLY A 428 -0.93 -31.77 -10.44
N GLY A 429 -0.44 -32.66 -11.30
CA GLY A 429 -1.15 -33.85 -11.76
C GLY A 429 -0.24 -34.83 -12.51
N ARG A 430 0.81 -34.35 -13.20
CA ARG A 430 1.85 -35.21 -13.79
C ARG A 430 3.20 -34.98 -13.14
N ARG A 431 3.36 -35.60 -11.97
CA ARG A 431 4.65 -36.22 -11.62
C ARG A 431 4.99 -37.25 -12.70
N CYS A 432 5.59 -36.83 -13.81
CA CYS A 432 6.29 -37.74 -14.69
C CYS A 432 7.61 -38.12 -14.00
N SER A 433 7.52 -38.91 -12.92
CA SER A 433 8.70 -39.23 -12.13
C SER A 433 9.66 -40.04 -12.99
N LEU A 434 10.94 -39.67 -12.91
CA LEU A 434 12.00 -40.42 -13.57
C LEU A 434 11.97 -41.88 -13.10
N GLU A 435 11.61 -42.10 -11.83
CA GLU A 435 11.29 -43.40 -11.23
C GLU A 435 10.25 -44.20 -12.01
N GLN A 436 9.09 -43.63 -12.41
CA GLN A 436 8.08 -44.37 -13.18
C GLN A 436 8.60 -44.76 -14.56
N ARG A 437 9.39 -43.91 -15.22
CA ARG A 437 10.03 -44.25 -16.51
C ARG A 437 11.15 -45.29 -16.35
N LEU A 438 11.82 -45.34 -15.20
CA LEU A 438 12.84 -46.35 -14.87
C LEU A 438 12.22 -47.69 -14.48
N LEU A 439 11.19 -47.71 -13.62
CA LEU A 439 10.40 -48.89 -13.27
C LEU A 439 9.79 -49.56 -14.50
N ALA A 440 9.21 -48.77 -15.41
CA ALA A 440 8.67 -49.27 -16.67
C ALA A 440 9.74 -49.85 -17.62
N ARG A 441 11.02 -49.51 -17.44
CA ARG A 441 12.15 -50.07 -18.20
C ARG A 441 12.85 -51.24 -17.50
N GLN A 442 12.60 -51.47 -16.21
CA GLN A 442 13.28 -52.52 -15.42
C GLN A 442 12.43 -53.78 -15.18
N LEU A 443 11.14 -53.79 -15.54
CA LEU A 443 10.23 -54.94 -15.29
C LEU A 443 9.46 -55.43 -16.54
N PRO A 444 10.11 -56.11 -17.49
CA PRO A 444 9.42 -56.84 -18.55
C PRO A 444 8.71 -58.09 -17.97
N GLY A 445 7.46 -57.93 -17.53
CA GLY A 445 6.64 -59.06 -17.06
C GLY A 445 5.35 -58.73 -16.30
N PHE A 446 5.16 -57.50 -15.80
CA PHE A 446 4.08 -57.19 -14.86
C PHE A 446 2.65 -57.01 -15.44
N ALA A 447 2.40 -57.46 -16.68
CA ALA A 447 1.07 -57.44 -17.29
C ALA A 447 0.13 -58.56 -16.77
N GLY A 448 0.64 -59.58 -16.08
CA GLY A 448 -0.11 -60.82 -15.81
C GLY A 448 -0.88 -60.95 -14.49
N LEU A 449 -0.59 -60.15 -13.44
CA LEU A 449 -1.07 -60.44 -12.07
C LEU A 449 -2.17 -59.51 -11.53
N ALA A 450 -2.46 -58.36 -12.16
CA ALA A 450 -3.42 -57.38 -11.63
C ALA A 450 -4.91 -57.78 -11.76
N ALA A 451 -5.23 -59.00 -12.21
CA ALA A 451 -6.56 -59.41 -12.65
C ALA A 451 -7.24 -60.50 -11.79
N ARG A 452 -6.72 -60.84 -10.59
CA ARG A 452 -7.20 -61.99 -9.79
C ARG A 452 -7.55 -61.72 -8.32
N GLN A 453 -7.63 -60.47 -7.86
CA GLN A 453 -8.10 -60.14 -6.49
C GLN A 453 -9.09 -58.96 -6.51
N HIS A 454 -10.12 -59.04 -5.65
CA HIS A 454 -11.25 -58.09 -5.48
C HIS A 454 -12.32 -57.98 -6.60
N PRO A 455 -13.28 -58.92 -6.68
CA PRO A 455 -14.42 -58.85 -7.61
C PRO A 455 -15.53 -57.84 -7.24
N HIS A 456 -15.33 -56.95 -6.26
CA HIS A 456 -16.39 -56.06 -5.73
C HIS A 456 -16.39 -54.61 -6.23
N PHE A 457 -15.39 -54.16 -6.99
CA PHE A 457 -15.31 -52.74 -7.41
C PHE A 457 -16.21 -52.36 -8.60
N ALA A 458 -16.72 -53.33 -9.37
CA ALA A 458 -17.53 -53.06 -10.56
C ALA A 458 -18.96 -52.56 -10.24
N GLN A 459 -19.55 -52.98 -9.10
CA GLN A 459 -21.00 -52.89 -8.90
C GLN A 459 -21.48 -51.54 -8.32
N ARG A 460 -20.58 -50.66 -7.83
CA ARG A 460 -20.96 -49.36 -7.24
C ARG A 460 -20.99 -48.17 -8.21
N ARG A 461 -20.47 -48.30 -9.45
CA ARG A 461 -20.59 -47.21 -10.46
C ARG A 461 -21.99 -47.10 -11.07
N GLY A 462 -22.73 -48.21 -11.21
CA GLY A 462 -24.03 -48.23 -11.87
C GLY A 462 -25.21 -47.62 -11.09
N ILE A 463 -25.06 -47.32 -9.80
CA ILE A 463 -26.16 -46.85 -8.93
C ILE A 463 -26.12 -45.32 -8.75
N ALA A 464 -24.95 -44.71 -8.65
CA ALA A 464 -24.82 -43.26 -8.48
C ALA A 464 -25.35 -42.46 -9.70
N GLN A 465 -25.11 -42.96 -10.91
CA GLN A 465 -25.52 -42.28 -12.15
C GLN A 465 -27.03 -42.35 -12.46
N ARG A 466 -27.83 -43.12 -11.71
CA ARG A 466 -29.29 -43.19 -11.90
C ARG A 466 -30.12 -42.33 -10.94
N ARG A 467 -29.53 -41.80 -9.85
CA ARG A 467 -30.25 -40.88 -8.93
C ARG A 467 -30.14 -39.41 -9.36
N ILE A 468 -28.98 -38.99 -9.86
CA ILE A 468 -28.75 -37.60 -10.32
C ILE A 468 -29.59 -37.24 -11.56
N ALA A 469 -30.07 -38.24 -12.32
CA ALA A 469 -30.89 -38.06 -13.52
C ALA A 469 -32.41 -38.05 -13.26
N HIS A 470 -32.88 -38.20 -12.02
CA HIS A 470 -34.31 -38.23 -11.69
C HIS A 470 -34.78 -36.95 -11.00
N ASP A 471 -33.96 -36.38 -10.11
CA ASP A 471 -34.32 -35.22 -9.28
C ASP A 471 -34.14 -33.86 -10.01
N ALA A 472 -34.07 -33.88 -11.34
CA ALA A 472 -33.82 -32.73 -12.21
C ALA A 472 -35.00 -32.40 -13.16
N ALA A 473 -36.18 -32.99 -12.94
CA ALA A 473 -37.34 -32.92 -13.85
C ALA A 473 -38.54 -32.11 -13.31
N GLU A 474 -38.55 -31.73 -12.02
CA GLU A 474 -39.70 -31.05 -11.39
C GLU A 474 -39.28 -29.78 -10.60
N LEU A 475 -38.94 -28.70 -11.32
CA LEU A 475 -39.00 -27.33 -10.79
C LEU A 475 -39.60 -26.41 -11.85
N ASP A 476 -40.86 -26.04 -11.65
CA ASP A 476 -41.65 -25.23 -12.59
C ASP A 476 -41.25 -23.74 -12.57
N ALA A 477 -41.38 -23.08 -13.72
CA ALA A 477 -40.96 -21.70 -13.93
C ALA A 477 -41.81 -20.65 -13.17
N GLY A 478 -42.96 -21.03 -12.61
CA GLY A 478 -43.90 -20.10 -11.97
C GLY A 478 -43.45 -19.48 -10.63
N GLN A 479 -42.45 -20.05 -9.94
CA GLN A 479 -42.11 -19.58 -8.57
C GLN A 479 -41.03 -18.49 -8.51
N LEU A 480 -40.18 -18.35 -9.52
CA LEU A 480 -39.07 -17.37 -9.53
C LEU A 480 -39.56 -15.90 -9.53
N GLN A 481 -40.72 -15.61 -10.13
CA GLN A 481 -41.27 -14.25 -10.19
C GLN A 481 -41.82 -13.70 -8.85
N ARG A 482 -41.96 -14.51 -7.79
CA ARG A 482 -42.34 -14.03 -6.44
C ARG A 482 -41.17 -13.72 -5.52
N ALA A 483 -39.98 -14.26 -5.78
CA ALA A 483 -38.77 -13.93 -5.02
C ALA A 483 -38.23 -12.52 -5.39
N ASP A 484 -38.21 -12.18 -6.68
CA ASP A 484 -37.63 -10.93 -7.19
C ASP A 484 -38.47 -9.67 -6.84
N LEU A 485 -39.71 -9.84 -6.38
CA LEU A 485 -40.56 -8.76 -5.87
C LEU A 485 -40.32 -8.47 -4.38
N LEU A 486 -40.06 -9.48 -3.56
CA LEU A 486 -39.77 -9.29 -2.12
C LEU A 486 -38.35 -8.77 -1.86
N ALA A 487 -37.41 -9.04 -2.77
CA ALA A 487 -36.04 -8.55 -2.66
C ALA A 487 -35.87 -7.03 -2.91
N ARG A 488 -36.91 -6.31 -3.33
CA ARG A 488 -36.83 -4.89 -3.72
C ARG A 488 -37.32 -3.90 -2.65
N ASP A 489 -38.21 -4.32 -1.74
CA ASP A 489 -38.73 -3.44 -0.69
C ASP A 489 -37.88 -3.42 0.59
N GLN A 490 -36.91 -4.33 0.75
CA GLN A 490 -36.08 -4.43 1.96
C GLN A 490 -34.82 -3.53 1.93
N VAL A 491 -34.92 -2.36 1.30
CA VAL A 491 -33.84 -1.35 1.23
C VAL A 491 -34.37 0.05 1.64
N CYS A 492 -35.03 0.14 2.80
CA CYS A 492 -35.50 1.44 3.32
C CYS A 492 -35.57 1.60 4.86
N LEU A 493 -35.34 0.54 5.65
CA LEU A 493 -35.48 0.58 7.12
C LEU A 493 -34.26 -0.03 7.84
N GLU A 494 -33.22 0.79 8.05
CA GLU A 494 -32.37 0.77 9.27
C GLU A 494 -31.41 1.99 9.27
N ARG A 495 -32.02 3.19 9.35
CA ARG A 495 -31.41 4.39 9.93
C ARG A 495 -32.32 4.87 11.05
N GLU A 496 -31.74 5.56 12.04
CA GLU A 496 -32.39 5.96 13.30
C GLU A 496 -32.75 4.74 14.19
N HIS A 497 -31.98 4.41 15.23
CA HIS A 497 -31.90 5.23 16.44
C HIS A 497 -30.57 5.10 17.20
N MET A 498 -30.11 6.19 17.81
CA MET A 498 -29.27 6.14 19.02
C MET A 498 -30.13 6.52 20.23
N GLY A 499 -30.14 5.71 21.29
CA GLY A 499 -30.92 5.98 22.49
C GLY A 499 -30.53 5.07 23.66
N ALA A 500 -30.21 5.68 24.80
CA ALA A 500 -29.62 5.07 26.00
C ALA A 500 -30.57 4.15 26.82
N VAL A 501 -30.06 3.74 28.00
CA VAL A 501 -30.78 3.24 29.22
C VAL A 501 -30.72 1.72 29.52
N ALA A 502 -29.85 1.42 30.50
CA ALA A 502 -29.99 0.50 31.65
C ALA A 502 -30.65 -0.90 31.57
N CYS A 503 -29.87 -1.89 32.05
CA CYS A 503 -30.23 -2.86 33.10
C CYS A 503 -31.65 -3.49 33.12
N GLY A 504 -31.75 -4.77 32.75
CA GLY A 504 -32.92 -5.60 33.06
C GLY A 504 -32.68 -7.10 32.87
N VAL A 505 -32.55 -7.85 33.97
CA VAL A 505 -32.60 -9.32 33.94
C VAL A 505 -34.06 -9.77 33.87
N ARG A 506 -34.40 -10.66 32.93
CA ARG A 506 -35.56 -11.56 33.05
C ARG A 506 -35.33 -12.88 32.33
N ILE A 507 -35.66 -13.96 33.03
CA ILE A 507 -35.75 -15.33 32.49
C ILE A 507 -37.22 -15.54 32.09
N GLY A 508 -37.48 -16.11 30.91
CA GLY A 508 -38.83 -16.30 30.39
C GLY A 508 -38.90 -17.41 29.35
N GLN A 509 -39.69 -18.43 29.65
CA GLN A 509 -39.84 -19.70 28.93
C GLN A 509 -40.31 -19.55 27.47
N LEU A 510 -39.97 -20.54 26.63
CA LEU A 510 -40.99 -21.46 26.09
C LEU A 510 -40.37 -22.82 25.72
N ARG A 511 -41.22 -23.84 25.55
CA ARG A 511 -40.89 -25.26 25.27
C ARG A 511 -41.71 -25.75 24.07
N GLY A 512 -41.21 -26.79 23.39
CA GLY A 512 -41.88 -27.51 22.30
C GLY A 512 -41.00 -27.49 21.03
N GLU A 513 -40.76 -28.59 20.31
CA GLU A 513 -41.36 -29.93 20.35
C GLU A 513 -40.32 -31.05 20.07
N PHE A 514 -40.80 -32.30 19.96
CA PHE A 514 -40.12 -33.61 19.82
C PHE A 514 -38.86 -33.67 18.92
N GLY A 515 -37.91 -34.59 19.14
CA GLY A 515 -37.87 -35.69 20.12
C GLY A 515 -36.54 -36.49 20.06
N GLU A 516 -36.37 -37.47 20.96
CA GLU A 516 -35.09 -38.17 21.14
C GLU A 516 -34.91 -39.40 20.23
N HIS A 517 -33.75 -39.53 19.59
CA HIS A 517 -32.96 -40.76 19.51
C HIS A 517 -31.48 -40.42 19.23
N ALA A 518 -30.55 -41.34 19.54
CA ALA A 518 -29.23 -40.95 20.04
C ALA A 518 -28.01 -41.47 19.24
N VAL A 519 -26.83 -41.03 19.71
CA VAL A 519 -25.46 -41.51 19.41
C VAL A 519 -24.81 -40.98 18.12
N GLY A 520 -23.67 -40.29 18.28
CA GLY A 520 -22.78 -39.87 17.18
C GLY A 520 -22.20 -38.46 17.35
N GLY A 521 -21.29 -38.26 18.30
CA GLY A 521 -20.75 -36.92 18.61
C GLY A 521 -19.54 -36.50 17.78
N GLN A 522 -19.45 -35.21 17.44
CA GLN A 522 -18.18 -34.51 17.17
C GLN A 522 -18.30 -33.02 17.52
N ALA A 523 -17.16 -32.31 17.57
CA ALA A 523 -17.04 -31.04 18.30
C ALA A 523 -17.48 -29.80 17.51
N ALA A 524 -18.23 -28.92 18.16
CA ALA A 524 -18.44 -27.54 17.71
C ALA A 524 -17.37 -26.61 18.30
N GLN A 525 -16.79 -25.74 17.47
CA GLN A 525 -15.82 -24.74 17.88
C GLN A 525 -16.48 -23.61 18.69
N ARG A 526 -15.76 -23.02 19.66
CA ARG A 526 -16.20 -21.78 20.33
C ARG A 526 -15.34 -20.59 19.90
N VAL A 527 -16.01 -19.56 19.41
CA VAL A 527 -15.45 -18.25 19.08
C VAL A 527 -14.94 -17.57 20.35
N VAL A 528 -13.78 -16.91 20.27
CA VAL A 528 -13.26 -16.03 21.33
C VAL A 528 -13.47 -14.57 20.89
N VAL A 529 -14.37 -13.87 21.58
CA VAL A 529 -14.51 -12.41 21.47
C VAL A 529 -13.64 -11.78 22.56
N GLY A 530 -12.70 -10.92 22.16
CA GLY A 530 -11.81 -10.20 23.08
C GLY A 530 -12.30 -8.77 23.33
N CYS A 531 -12.41 -8.38 24.60
CA CYS A 531 -12.76 -7.01 25.02
C CYS A 531 -11.63 -6.33 25.81
N ILE A 532 -11.73 -5.00 25.90
CA ILE A 532 -10.70 -4.03 26.33
C ILE A 532 -10.38 -4.16 27.84
N PRO A 533 -9.13 -3.95 28.29
CA PRO A 533 -8.72 -4.16 29.67
C PRO A 533 -9.26 -3.09 30.65
N GLY A 534 -9.79 -3.55 31.78
CA GLY A 534 -10.06 -2.75 32.97
C GLY A 534 -9.40 -3.37 34.20
N ARG A 535 -8.99 -2.56 35.19
CA ARG A 535 -8.40 -3.06 36.45
C ARG A 535 -9.49 -3.70 37.32
N LEU A 536 -9.24 -4.93 37.78
CA LEU A 536 -9.84 -5.46 39.01
C LEU A 536 -8.75 -6.10 39.88
N GLN A 537 -9.04 -6.23 41.17
CA GLN A 537 -8.07 -6.55 42.22
C GLN A 537 -7.95 -8.07 42.45
N ARG A 538 -7.03 -8.47 43.34
CA ARG A 538 -6.93 -9.85 43.83
C ARG A 538 -8.16 -10.19 44.67
N GLU A 539 -8.82 -11.29 44.36
CA GLU A 539 -9.52 -12.13 45.34
C GLU A 539 -9.63 -13.57 44.79
N GLU A 540 -10.18 -14.48 45.59
CA GLU A 540 -9.78 -15.89 45.58
C GLU A 540 -10.43 -16.76 44.49
N LEU A 541 -9.68 -17.74 43.96
CA LEU A 541 -10.19 -18.77 43.05
C LEU A 541 -10.15 -20.16 43.72
N PRO A 542 -11.29 -20.85 43.92
CA PRO A 542 -11.32 -22.15 44.60
C PRO A 542 -10.55 -23.27 43.88
N ALA A 543 -9.92 -24.15 44.67
CA ALA A 543 -8.96 -25.16 44.22
C ALA A 543 -9.54 -26.39 43.48
N ARG A 544 -10.45 -26.20 42.52
CA ARG A 544 -10.99 -27.29 41.66
C ARG A 544 -10.64 -27.21 40.17
N LEU A 545 -10.05 -26.11 39.69
CA LEU A 545 -9.55 -26.00 38.30
C LEU A 545 -8.15 -26.61 38.09
N ALA A 546 -7.41 -26.93 39.17
CA ALA A 546 -6.03 -27.38 39.09
C ALA A 546 -5.83 -28.84 38.60
N GLN A 547 -6.86 -29.70 38.61
CA GLN A 547 -6.70 -31.13 38.32
C GLN A 547 -6.91 -31.53 36.85
N GLN A 548 -7.57 -30.72 36.01
CA GLN A 548 -7.84 -31.10 34.62
C GLN A 548 -6.70 -30.74 33.63
N CYS A 549 -5.81 -29.80 33.97
CA CYS A 549 -4.67 -29.47 33.10
C CYS A 549 -3.55 -30.54 33.12
N THR A 550 -3.47 -31.36 34.17
CA THR A 550 -2.35 -32.31 34.38
C THR A 550 -2.35 -33.49 33.40
N VAL A 551 -3.53 -33.90 32.91
CA VAL A 551 -3.68 -35.10 32.05
C VAL A 551 -3.17 -34.87 30.63
N VAL A 552 -3.38 -33.67 30.07
CA VAL A 552 -3.02 -33.35 28.67
C VAL A 552 -1.50 -33.30 28.46
N VAL A 553 -0.74 -32.88 29.47
CA VAL A 553 0.73 -32.76 29.38
C VAL A 553 1.45 -34.12 29.40
N ALA A 554 0.85 -35.13 30.04
CA ALA A 554 1.45 -36.47 30.13
C ALA A 554 1.48 -37.21 28.78
N GLY A 555 0.35 -37.24 28.07
CA GLY A 555 0.24 -37.94 26.78
C GLY A 555 1.20 -37.39 25.71
N HIS A 556 1.44 -36.08 25.72
CA HIS A 556 2.28 -35.44 24.69
C HIS A 556 3.77 -35.78 24.81
N ARG A 557 4.27 -36.10 26.02
CA ARG A 557 5.65 -36.56 26.24
C ARG A 557 5.83 -38.01 25.79
N ALA A 558 4.91 -38.91 26.18
CA ALA A 558 4.98 -40.33 25.85
C ALA A 558 5.02 -40.60 24.33
N GLY A 559 4.30 -39.79 23.53
CA GLY A 559 4.37 -39.87 22.06
C GLY A 559 5.73 -39.45 21.47
N GLN A 560 6.34 -38.38 22.00
CA GLN A 560 7.64 -37.90 21.50
C GLN A 560 8.80 -38.84 21.84
N ASP A 561 8.78 -39.46 23.03
CA ASP A 561 9.87 -40.37 23.42
C ASP A 561 9.85 -41.72 22.70
N ARG A 562 8.69 -42.19 22.21
CA ARG A 562 8.63 -43.34 21.27
C ARG A 562 9.26 -43.00 19.91
N LEU A 563 8.94 -41.84 19.33
CA LEU A 563 9.52 -41.42 18.04
C LEU A 563 11.04 -41.20 18.14
N ARG A 564 11.55 -40.71 19.27
CA ARG A 564 12.99 -40.53 19.51
C ARG A 564 13.82 -41.81 19.51
N GLN A 565 13.24 -42.96 19.81
CA GLN A 565 14.00 -44.22 19.83
C GLN A 565 14.37 -44.70 18.41
N LEU A 566 13.64 -44.28 17.37
CA LEU A 566 13.80 -44.72 15.98
C LEU A 566 14.78 -43.86 15.15
N ALA A 567 15.20 -42.68 15.63
CA ALA A 567 16.07 -41.78 14.86
C ALA A 567 17.56 -42.19 14.88
N PRO A 568 18.34 -42.08 13.79
CA PRO A 568 19.79 -42.31 13.76
C PRO A 568 20.58 -41.51 14.82
N ARG A 569 21.80 -41.96 15.16
CA ARG A 569 22.61 -41.35 16.24
C ARG A 569 22.99 -39.89 15.97
N GLU A 570 23.34 -39.54 14.74
CA GLU A 570 23.86 -38.22 14.34
C GLU A 570 22.82 -37.11 14.56
N GLN A 571 21.58 -37.34 14.11
CA GLN A 571 20.45 -36.41 14.31
C GLN A 571 20.17 -36.13 15.80
N ARG A 572 20.51 -37.05 16.71
CA ARG A 572 20.39 -36.85 18.17
C ARG A 572 21.51 -35.97 18.75
N GLN A 573 22.64 -35.82 18.05
CA GLN A 573 23.72 -34.91 18.43
C GLN A 573 23.45 -33.49 17.88
N GLU A 574 23.03 -33.37 16.62
CA GLU A 574 22.63 -32.08 16.02
C GLU A 574 21.50 -31.40 16.81
N ALA A 575 20.46 -32.17 17.18
CA ALA A 575 19.35 -31.67 17.99
C ALA A 575 19.76 -31.26 19.43
N LYS A 576 20.91 -31.72 19.94
CA LYS A 576 21.51 -31.21 21.19
C LYS A 576 22.30 -29.93 20.95
N ALA A 577 23.13 -29.87 19.90
CA ALA A 577 23.93 -28.70 19.55
C ALA A 577 23.04 -27.47 19.29
N GLY A 578 22.01 -27.61 18.45
CA GLY A 578 21.06 -26.53 18.16
C GLY A 578 20.31 -26.03 19.40
N ARG A 579 20.05 -26.90 20.40
CA ARG A 579 19.46 -26.49 21.68
C ARG A 579 20.42 -25.69 22.56
N ALA A 580 21.70 -26.05 22.61
CA ALA A 580 22.70 -25.28 23.35
C ALA A 580 22.81 -23.86 22.76
N GLN A 581 22.94 -23.76 21.44
CA GLN A 581 23.10 -22.48 20.74
C GLN A 581 21.84 -21.59 20.82
N LEU A 582 20.63 -22.18 20.82
CA LEU A 582 19.39 -21.44 21.12
C LEU A 582 19.37 -20.87 22.55
N HIS A 583 19.89 -21.60 23.54
CA HIS A 583 19.99 -21.09 24.91
C HIS A 583 21.01 -19.96 25.04
N GLU A 584 22.17 -20.06 24.38
CA GLU A 584 23.19 -18.98 24.36
C GLU A 584 22.65 -17.72 23.67
N ASN A 585 22.06 -17.85 22.48
CA ASN A 585 21.48 -16.73 21.74
C ASN A 585 20.41 -15.99 22.56
N HIS A 586 19.57 -16.73 23.29
CA HIS A 586 18.53 -16.13 24.14
C HIS A 586 19.13 -15.45 25.39
N GLY A 587 20.22 -16.01 25.96
CA GLY A 587 21.00 -15.36 27.01
C GLY A 587 21.61 -14.02 26.56
N GLN A 588 22.22 -13.99 25.37
CA GLN A 588 22.80 -12.78 24.79
C GLN A 588 21.72 -11.69 24.55
N GLN A 589 20.56 -12.05 24.00
CA GLN A 589 19.43 -11.11 23.86
C GLN A 589 18.98 -10.51 25.21
N GLN A 590 18.85 -11.33 26.25
CA GLN A 590 18.48 -10.83 27.59
C GLN A 590 19.57 -9.96 28.25
N GLN A 591 20.83 -10.08 27.83
CA GLN A 591 21.92 -9.22 28.29
C GLN A 591 21.95 -7.89 27.54
N GLN A 592 21.71 -7.91 26.22
CA GLN A 592 21.55 -6.70 25.40
C GLN A 592 20.34 -5.86 25.87
N HIS A 593 19.19 -6.47 26.17
CA HIS A 593 18.00 -5.76 26.64
C HIS A 593 18.26 -5.02 27.96
N ARG A 594 18.93 -5.67 28.92
CA ARG A 594 19.33 -5.04 30.20
C ARG A 594 20.29 -3.86 30.00
N GLN A 595 21.27 -3.99 29.11
CA GLN A 595 22.17 -2.87 28.76
C GLN A 595 21.43 -1.69 28.10
N ALA A 596 20.39 -1.95 27.30
CA ALA A 596 19.55 -0.91 26.71
C ALA A 596 18.71 -0.18 27.76
N GLU A 597 18.12 -0.91 28.72
CA GLU A 597 17.36 -0.34 29.83
C GLU A 597 18.22 0.56 30.73
N ASP A 598 19.44 0.14 31.09
CA ASP A 598 20.35 0.96 31.91
C ASP A 598 20.82 2.22 31.18
N ARG A 599 21.13 2.12 29.88
CA ARG A 599 21.38 3.30 29.03
C ARG A 599 20.17 4.26 29.03
N GLY A 600 18.95 3.71 29.02
CA GLY A 600 17.70 4.46 29.17
C GLY A 600 17.57 5.15 30.54
N ARG A 601 17.85 4.45 31.64
CA ARG A 601 17.82 5.01 33.01
C ARG A 601 18.84 6.14 33.18
N ILE A 602 20.05 5.97 32.63
CA ILE A 602 21.11 6.99 32.65
C ILE A 602 20.67 8.25 31.88
N ARG A 603 20.15 8.10 30.65
CA ARG A 603 19.62 9.22 29.85
C ARG A 603 18.50 9.98 30.57
N ARG A 604 17.54 9.28 31.18
CA ARG A 604 16.46 9.91 31.97
C ARG A 604 16.98 10.67 33.20
N ARG A 605 17.96 10.11 33.94
CA ARG A 605 18.62 10.81 35.05
C ARG A 605 19.39 12.06 34.61
N ALA A 606 20.03 12.03 33.44
CA ALA A 606 20.71 13.19 32.87
C ALA A 606 19.73 14.31 32.45
N ALA A 607 18.60 13.95 31.84
CA ALA A 607 17.54 14.90 31.48
C ALA A 607 16.95 15.61 32.71
N LEU A 608 16.58 14.85 33.75
CA LEU A 608 16.09 15.40 35.03
C LEU A 608 17.09 16.36 35.68
N ARG A 609 18.39 16.05 35.65
CA ARG A 609 19.44 16.95 36.16
C ARG A 609 19.60 18.24 35.33
N ARG A 610 19.37 18.21 34.01
CA ARG A 610 19.30 19.44 33.19
C ARG A 610 18.06 20.28 33.53
N GLN A 611 16.90 19.64 33.65
CA GLN A 611 15.64 20.32 33.99
C GLN A 611 15.70 21.01 35.36
N GLN A 612 16.24 20.34 36.37
CA GLN A 612 16.47 20.93 37.71
C GLN A 612 17.50 22.07 37.71
N ARG A 613 18.49 22.07 36.80
CA ARG A 613 19.42 23.20 36.66
C ARG A 613 18.72 24.42 36.05
N HIS A 614 17.90 24.26 35.01
CA HIS A 614 17.12 25.38 34.47
C HIS A 614 16.12 25.95 35.49
N GLN A 615 15.44 25.10 36.26
CA GLN A 615 14.51 25.55 37.32
C GLN A 615 15.20 26.32 38.46
N ARG A 616 16.51 26.10 38.71
CA ARG A 616 17.30 26.88 39.67
C ARG A 616 17.87 28.18 39.10
N ALA A 617 17.91 28.34 37.78
CA ALA A 617 18.42 29.54 37.10
C ALA A 617 17.33 30.57 36.77
N GLY A 618 16.08 30.33 37.17
CA GLY A 618 14.90 31.11 36.75
C GLY A 618 14.06 31.69 37.90
N ARG A 619 14.68 32.08 39.01
CA ARG A 619 14.02 32.88 40.07
C ARG A 619 14.64 34.28 40.11
N PRO A 620 13.88 35.35 39.84
CA PRO A 620 14.31 36.70 40.21
C PRO A 620 14.21 36.87 41.73
N THR A 621 15.11 37.68 42.30
CA THR A 621 14.97 38.27 43.62
C THR A 621 14.76 39.77 43.44
N GLU A 622 13.60 40.27 43.82
CA GLU A 622 13.36 41.70 43.98
C GLU A 622 14.11 42.21 45.23
N VAL A 623 14.57 43.46 45.18
CA VAL A 623 14.43 44.51 46.23
C VAL A 623 15.36 45.69 45.87
N ASP A 624 14.73 46.85 45.72
CA ASP A 624 15.19 48.24 45.84
C ASP A 624 16.39 48.81 45.03
N SER A 625 16.18 50.06 44.63
CA SER A 625 17.15 51.08 44.16
C SER A 625 17.18 52.22 45.20
N PRO A 626 17.85 53.38 45.03
CA PRO A 626 18.73 53.87 43.95
C PRO A 626 20.07 54.49 44.46
N VAL A 627 20.71 55.39 43.66
CA VAL A 627 21.45 56.63 44.04
C VAL A 627 22.91 56.80 43.54
N ILE A 628 23.16 57.95 42.88
CA ILE A 628 24.44 58.67 42.60
C ILE A 628 25.40 58.08 41.54
N ALA A 629 26.32 58.96 41.07
CA ALA A 629 27.10 58.88 39.83
C ALA A 629 28.55 59.42 40.00
N ALA A 630 29.26 59.53 38.86
CA ALA A 630 30.43 60.37 38.54
C ALA A 630 31.83 59.71 38.45
N ALA A 631 32.63 60.20 37.47
CA ALA A 631 34.10 60.08 37.31
C ALA A 631 34.70 58.65 37.13
N ASP A 632 35.94 58.41 36.66
CA ASP A 632 36.88 59.08 35.72
C ASP A 632 38.09 58.11 35.51
N ALA A 633 39.02 58.19 34.55
CA ALA A 633 39.16 58.88 33.24
C ALA A 633 40.41 58.28 32.52
N LEU A 634 40.95 58.96 31.48
CA LEU A 634 42.25 58.70 30.79
C LEU A 634 42.29 57.43 29.90
N ALA A 635 42.55 57.48 28.58
CA ALA A 635 43.71 57.93 27.78
C ALA A 635 44.87 56.91 27.70
N GLY A 636 45.60 56.69 26.58
CA GLY A 636 45.56 57.24 25.21
C GLY A 636 45.15 56.20 24.13
N LYS A 637 45.03 56.48 22.82
CA LYS A 637 46.00 57.06 21.84
C LYS A 637 47.34 56.30 21.76
N ALA A 638 47.92 55.96 20.60
CA ALA A 638 47.48 55.96 19.19
C ALA A 638 48.52 55.23 18.28
N THR A 639 48.29 55.22 16.95
CA THR A 639 49.25 54.99 15.82
C THR A 639 49.97 53.62 15.65
N SER A 640 50.46 53.21 14.46
CA SER A 640 49.80 53.11 13.12
C SER A 640 50.71 52.48 12.03
N ARG A 641 50.24 51.43 11.33
CA ARG A 641 50.55 51.06 9.89
C ARG A 641 52.04 50.75 9.52
N PRO A 642 52.36 50.34 8.26
CA PRO A 642 51.78 49.30 7.38
C PRO A 642 52.85 48.39 6.70
N SER A 643 52.49 47.69 5.60
CA SER A 643 53.35 46.87 4.68
C SER A 643 53.81 45.50 5.24
N SER A 644 54.07 44.40 4.50
CA SER A 644 53.82 43.94 3.09
C SER A 644 53.74 42.38 3.11
N SER A 645 53.73 41.51 2.06
CA SER A 645 53.99 41.57 0.60
C SER A 645 53.23 40.44 -0.16
N ALA A 646 53.65 40.08 -1.38
CA ALA A 646 53.25 38.85 -2.12
C ALA A 646 53.91 37.57 -1.53
N GLY A 647 53.55 36.31 -1.88
CA GLY A 647 52.61 35.80 -2.90
C GLY A 647 52.42 34.26 -2.87
N PRO A 648 51.72 33.65 -3.86
CA PRO A 648 51.42 32.19 -3.95
C PRO A 648 52.55 31.42 -4.72
N PRO A 649 52.45 30.12 -5.15
CA PRO A 649 51.31 29.15 -5.14
C PRO A 649 51.68 27.66 -4.80
N ARG A 650 50.71 26.73 -4.85
CA ARG A 650 50.63 25.58 -5.82
C ARG A 650 49.53 24.54 -5.48
N PHE A 651 49.37 23.57 -6.39
CA PHE A 651 48.22 22.65 -6.57
C PHE A 651 48.60 21.17 -6.33
N SER A 652 47.60 20.28 -6.45
CA SER A 652 47.64 18.81 -6.50
C SER A 652 47.83 18.07 -5.16
N THR A 653 47.26 16.87 -4.98
CA THR A 653 46.39 16.08 -5.88
C THR A 653 44.97 15.96 -5.33
#